data_AF-A0A3P9BAD0-F1
#
_entry.id   AF-A0A3P9BAD0-F1
#
_cell.length_a   1.000
_cell.length_b   1.000
_cell.length_c   1.000
_cell.angle_alpha   90.00
_cell.angle_beta   90.00
_cell.angle_gamma   90.00
#
_symmetry.space_group_name_H-M   'P 1'
#
loop_
_entity.id
_entity.type
_entity.pdbx_description
1 polymer ?
#
loop_
_entity_poly.entity_id
_entity_poly.type
_entity_poly.pdbx_seq_one_letter_code
_entity_poly.pdbx_strand_id
1 'polypeptide(L)'
;MALEEGARSCLLRFRQKLEEDIKPTYLMDHMISDGVMTVDEEERIRTQLTRKDQAGALIELLLRKDNLAYISFYNALVREAYDDLASLLHRDLPHISLNPHKGSSDGSATYVQSMLSEGGIPQRPVVFVSRPELVNRAREKLYRLQKEPGWITVFGMAGSGKSVLAAEAVRDHGIIEDCFPGGVHWLSIGQVDKPDLLVKVQSLCFRLEQSLDSQPLHRPPNSLDEAKERLRFLMLRRYPRSLLILDDIWDSTVLKVFDIQCRVLLTTRNRSLTDSVSGAKHEVEVESGLDENKALEILALYTRINLQALPEEARSIVRECKGSPLVVSLIGALLREKPNRWRYYLCQLQMKQFKRIRKSSSYDYDALDQAMAASIEVLPDEHRDLYKDLTVLQKDVKIPAKVLSVLWDLEPEEVEDILEEFVNKSLLFVDNNSKPYLYYLHDLQIDFLLEQNRTQLESLHTKVVRQYQQHYRDGPPTSGDEESLYWIRYLTYHMAKANLTQELYSLMFSLNWVIIKAKIMGPAHLINDYVEYGSILDQENSEVRSQFQEFLSLNGHQLEQRPFPDVVQLALSQPPNSEVYKQAQLQAQNRTKAGKLYFDLVNKSGVDNLSRLVIHPHQGSIYSACFSQDGTKIASCGACKTLKVFKSTSGEKLMEIPAHDDEVLCCAFSPDGRLLATCSSDRKVKVWNGERAMLLRTFEEEHEEQVNHCQFTNTSGRLLLATCSNDDIQNVKLWNLNKPSSQNTMFGHFQPVNHCCFSPDDKYLSTCSNDGTLKVFEVSSTNEWKTINVSDMFTDNKEDVFVKCSTWTADGKRVICAARNAVLVFDVETSDMLFEIRTNRMSTVQYCHACPTSNLLAIAFSNYAVELWDLEANKKMADCSGHLSWVQRVQFSLDGSQLLSCSDDQTIRIWETKKVHTSSAIRLKRDSDVLFNHEEIIVSAADNCNRLQVRDGRTGSVLFQSEEKSSRIRCTCICRQPSAVVLGQEDGTVQVLEVPPGKLLATLQGHTKTVLHCQFSQNGQTLITSSEDATIRLWEWQSGKCRVLHGHKEQVRCFSLLSDSPNDSRLLSWSFDGTVKVWDTESGEKLQDIEAHHGTILSCHVSPDGFFFATTSTDKTAKLWHCESWQCANTLIGHQECVRSCRFSWDSQHLATGDDNGEIRLWSVKDGSLLKVCSRDGKDGMDSLHGGWVTDLHFSPDNSLLVSTGGYIKWWEVKTGKALQTFYTTGSALKKIHVSSDFSTFVTIDNIGILYILQRVV
;
A
#
# COMPACT_ATOMS: atom_id res chain seq x y z
N MET A 1 23.22 -21.56 16.93
CA MET A 1 23.75 -22.89 16.53
C MET A 1 22.64 -23.92 16.73
N ALA A 2 22.36 -24.76 15.74
CA ALA A 2 21.32 -25.78 15.83
C ALA A 2 21.87 -27.07 16.48
N LEU A 3 20.98 -27.85 17.12
CA LEU A 3 21.29 -29.18 17.66
C LEU A 3 21.83 -30.10 16.55
N GLU A 4 22.94 -30.81 16.82
CA GLU A 4 23.51 -31.79 15.90
C GLU A 4 22.48 -32.86 15.50
N GLU A 5 22.52 -33.26 14.23
CA GLU A 5 21.52 -34.14 13.63
C GLU A 5 21.45 -35.52 14.32
N GLY A 6 22.59 -36.01 14.83
CA GLY A 6 22.67 -37.22 15.66
C GLY A 6 21.91 -37.09 16.99
N ALA A 7 22.13 -35.99 17.72
CA ALA A 7 21.45 -35.70 18.98
C ALA A 7 19.93 -35.46 18.77
N ARG A 8 19.58 -34.74 17.70
CA ARG A 8 18.18 -34.49 17.29
C ARG A 8 17.45 -35.79 16.93
N SER A 9 18.09 -36.65 16.14
CA SER A 9 17.58 -37.98 15.79
C SER A 9 17.40 -38.87 17.02
N CYS A 10 18.34 -38.80 17.98
CA CYS A 10 18.29 -39.55 19.23
C CYS A 10 17.08 -39.15 20.10
N LEU A 11 16.82 -37.83 20.29
CA LEU A 11 15.63 -37.35 21.01
C LEU A 11 14.34 -37.79 20.32
N LEU A 12 14.26 -37.70 18.99
CA LEU A 12 13.07 -38.12 18.24
C LEU A 12 12.84 -39.64 18.34
N ARG A 13 13.90 -40.43 18.29
CA ARG A 13 13.84 -41.89 18.38
C ARG A 13 13.32 -42.38 19.73
N PHE A 14 13.72 -41.72 20.82
CA PHE A 14 13.34 -42.09 22.19
C PHE A 14 12.23 -41.22 22.78
N ARG A 15 11.61 -40.33 21.98
CA ARG A 15 10.57 -39.38 22.40
C ARG A 15 9.45 -40.03 23.22
N GLN A 16 8.88 -41.14 22.75
CA GLN A 16 7.78 -41.82 23.45
C GLN A 16 8.15 -42.29 24.86
N LYS A 17 9.36 -42.84 25.05
CA LYS A 17 9.84 -43.26 26.37
C LYS A 17 10.14 -42.07 27.28
N LEU A 18 10.74 -41.03 26.72
CA LEU A 18 11.03 -39.80 27.45
C LEU A 18 9.74 -39.10 27.92
N GLU A 19 8.70 -39.06 27.07
CA GLU A 19 7.39 -38.48 27.41
C GLU A 19 6.64 -39.24 28.53
N GLU A 20 6.85 -40.55 28.64
CA GLU A 20 6.18 -41.39 29.65
C GLU A 20 6.87 -41.32 31.01
N ASP A 21 8.20 -41.33 31.03
CA ASP A 21 8.97 -41.55 32.26
C ASP A 21 9.49 -40.26 32.92
N ILE A 22 9.59 -39.15 32.20
CA ILE A 22 10.17 -37.91 32.73
C ILE A 22 9.20 -37.14 33.63
N LYS A 23 9.73 -36.51 34.67
CA LYS A 23 9.07 -35.44 35.42
C LYS A 23 9.73 -34.10 35.08
N PRO A 24 9.12 -33.29 34.18
CA PRO A 24 9.75 -32.07 33.69
C PRO A 24 10.13 -31.08 34.79
N THR A 25 9.34 -30.98 35.86
CA THR A 25 9.57 -30.01 36.95
C THR A 25 10.97 -30.09 37.54
N TYR A 26 11.48 -31.30 37.80
CA TYR A 26 12.80 -31.47 38.40
C TYR A 26 13.94 -31.24 37.40
N LEU A 27 13.75 -31.61 36.13
CA LEU A 27 14.77 -31.41 35.10
C LEU A 27 14.89 -29.94 34.69
N MET A 28 13.76 -29.24 34.66
CA MET A 28 13.68 -27.83 34.32
C MET A 28 14.47 -26.95 35.29
N ASP A 29 14.42 -27.23 36.60
CA ASP A 29 15.20 -26.49 37.61
C ASP A 29 16.71 -26.54 37.33
N HIS A 30 17.25 -27.72 36.97
CA HIS A 30 18.66 -27.87 36.61
C HIS A 30 19.00 -27.15 35.30
N MET A 31 18.12 -27.22 34.30
CA MET A 31 18.33 -26.55 33.02
C MET A 31 18.26 -25.02 33.12
N ILE A 32 17.47 -24.49 34.06
CA ILE A 32 17.46 -23.05 34.38
C ILE A 32 18.75 -22.67 35.10
N SER A 33 19.20 -23.49 36.06
CA SER A 33 20.47 -23.25 36.76
C SER A 33 21.68 -23.27 35.83
N ASP A 34 21.65 -24.08 34.77
CA ASP A 34 22.70 -24.13 33.75
C ASP A 34 22.57 -22.98 32.71
N GLY A 35 21.57 -22.10 32.84
CA GLY A 35 21.34 -20.94 31.96
C GLY A 35 20.79 -21.29 30.57
N VAL A 36 20.34 -22.53 30.38
CA VAL A 36 19.86 -23.04 29.09
C VAL A 36 18.39 -22.73 28.87
N MET A 37 17.58 -22.74 29.95
CA MET A 37 16.13 -22.55 29.88
C MET A 37 15.70 -21.29 30.64
N THR A 38 14.72 -20.55 30.12
CA THR A 38 14.20 -19.35 30.76
C THR A 38 12.99 -19.65 31.65
N VAL A 39 12.69 -18.76 32.60
CA VAL A 39 11.52 -18.89 33.50
C VAL A 39 10.21 -18.83 32.70
N ASP A 40 10.13 -18.02 31.64
CA ASP A 40 8.95 -17.92 30.76
C ASP A 40 8.69 -19.24 30.00
N GLU A 41 9.75 -19.91 29.55
CA GLU A 41 9.65 -21.23 28.90
C GLU A 41 9.15 -22.30 29.88
N GLU A 42 9.61 -22.24 31.12
CA GLU A 42 9.14 -23.11 32.20
C GLU A 42 7.65 -22.89 32.48
N GLU A 43 7.20 -21.64 32.58
CA GLU A 43 5.79 -21.30 32.77
C GLU A 43 4.93 -21.83 31.62
N ARG A 44 5.36 -21.66 30.37
CA ARG A 44 4.67 -22.22 29.19
C ARG A 44 4.54 -23.73 29.27
N ILE A 45 5.58 -24.44 29.70
CA ILE A 45 5.52 -25.89 29.88
C ILE A 45 4.57 -26.23 31.03
N ARG A 46 4.63 -25.52 32.17
CA ARG A 46 3.75 -25.74 33.33
C ARG A 46 2.27 -25.49 33.02
N THR A 47 1.92 -24.63 32.05
CA THR A 47 0.51 -24.40 31.65
C THR A 47 -0.15 -25.61 30.98
N GLN A 48 0.61 -26.62 30.55
CA GLN A 48 0.07 -27.85 29.97
C GLN A 48 -0.61 -28.72 31.04
N LEU A 49 -1.75 -29.30 30.70
CA LEU A 49 -2.69 -29.95 31.63
C LEU A 49 -2.19 -31.31 32.15
N THR A 50 -1.40 -32.05 31.37
CA THR A 50 -0.92 -33.39 31.74
C THR A 50 0.60 -33.47 31.79
N ARG A 51 1.12 -34.37 32.64
CA ARG A 51 2.57 -34.63 32.75
C ARG A 51 3.21 -35.03 31.40
N LYS A 52 2.46 -35.79 30.58
CA LYS A 52 2.94 -36.24 29.27
C LYS A 52 3.04 -35.08 28.29
N ASP A 53 2.06 -34.16 28.30
CA ASP A 53 2.09 -32.95 27.48
C ASP A 53 3.19 -31.99 27.93
N GLN A 54 3.47 -31.90 29.23
CA GLN A 54 4.60 -31.15 29.78
C GLN A 54 5.94 -31.72 29.30
N ALA A 55 6.10 -33.05 29.34
CA ALA A 55 7.31 -33.72 28.86
C ALA A 55 7.47 -33.58 27.33
N GLY A 56 6.37 -33.70 26.58
CA GLY A 56 6.34 -33.47 25.14
C GLY A 56 6.74 -32.04 24.77
N ALA A 57 6.21 -31.04 25.49
CA ALA A 57 6.57 -29.64 25.30
C ALA A 57 8.05 -29.35 25.64
N LEU A 58 8.59 -29.97 26.70
CA LEU A 58 10.01 -29.87 27.04
C LEU A 58 10.92 -30.47 25.96
N ILE A 59 10.54 -31.63 25.41
CA ILE A 59 11.30 -32.28 24.32
C ILE A 59 11.21 -31.46 23.03
N GLU A 60 10.04 -30.89 22.71
CA GLU A 60 9.90 -29.99 21.57
C GLU A 60 10.73 -28.72 21.71
N LEU A 61 10.86 -28.20 22.93
CA LEU A 61 11.74 -27.08 23.23
C LEU A 61 13.22 -27.47 23.04
N LEU A 62 13.64 -28.63 23.54
CA LEU A 62 15.00 -29.16 23.36
C LEU A 62 15.37 -29.36 21.88
N LEU A 63 14.43 -29.83 21.05
CA LEU A 63 14.62 -29.97 19.61
C LEU A 63 14.85 -28.64 18.88
N ARG A 64 14.53 -27.51 19.51
CA ARG A 64 14.76 -26.16 18.97
C ARG A 64 16.02 -25.50 19.54
N LYS A 65 16.59 -26.04 20.62
CA LYS A 65 17.77 -25.48 21.28
C LYS A 65 19.08 -26.08 20.74
N ASP A 66 20.20 -25.67 21.33
CA ASP A 66 21.55 -26.01 20.93
C ASP A 66 22.09 -27.29 21.62
N ASN A 67 23.31 -27.69 21.27
CA ASN A 67 23.98 -28.86 21.86
C ASN A 67 24.18 -28.74 23.38
N LEU A 68 24.33 -27.50 23.90
CA LEU A 68 24.42 -27.23 25.34
C LEU A 68 23.12 -27.61 26.05
N ALA A 69 21.97 -27.36 25.42
CA ALA A 69 20.68 -27.74 25.99
C ALA A 69 20.50 -29.26 26.11
N TYR A 70 20.92 -30.00 25.09
CA TYR A 70 20.92 -31.47 25.13
C TYR A 70 21.81 -32.01 26.25
N ILE A 71 23.00 -31.41 26.44
CA ILE A 71 23.94 -31.82 27.49
C ILE A 71 23.44 -31.45 28.88
N SER A 72 22.87 -30.26 29.06
CA SER A 72 22.25 -29.87 30.33
C SER A 72 21.08 -30.79 30.68
N PHE A 73 20.24 -31.13 29.71
CA PHE A 73 19.16 -32.10 29.90
C PHE A 73 19.67 -33.50 30.25
N TYR A 74 20.71 -33.99 29.55
CA TYR A 74 21.37 -35.24 29.89
C TYR A 74 21.93 -35.22 31.32
N ASN A 75 22.62 -34.15 31.70
CA ASN A 75 23.18 -33.98 33.05
C ASN A 75 22.08 -33.90 34.11
N ALA A 76 20.96 -33.25 33.82
CA ALA A 76 19.79 -33.20 34.70
C ALA A 76 19.19 -34.60 34.90
N LEU A 77 19.08 -35.41 33.84
CA LEU A 77 18.64 -36.80 33.94
C LEU A 77 19.56 -37.64 34.82
N VAL A 78 20.88 -37.46 34.71
CA VAL A 78 21.87 -38.14 35.56
C VAL A 78 21.77 -37.68 37.01
N ARG A 79 21.58 -36.39 37.27
CA ARG A 79 21.46 -35.84 38.64
C ARG A 79 20.20 -36.31 39.36
N GLU A 80 19.10 -36.45 38.63
CA GLU A 80 17.82 -36.93 39.16
C GLU A 80 17.70 -38.47 39.14
N ALA A 81 18.80 -39.19 38.92
CA ALA A 81 18.90 -40.66 38.95
C ALA A 81 18.02 -41.39 37.90
N TYR A 82 17.81 -40.79 36.72
CA TYR A 82 17.20 -41.46 35.56
C TYR A 82 18.26 -42.22 34.73
N ASP A 83 18.99 -43.14 35.35
CA ASP A 83 20.14 -43.82 34.75
C ASP A 83 19.78 -44.59 33.46
N ASP A 84 18.60 -45.21 33.41
CA ASP A 84 18.10 -45.93 32.24
C ASP A 84 17.89 -45.00 31.03
N LEU A 85 17.32 -43.81 31.24
CA LEU A 85 17.09 -42.82 30.19
C LEU A 85 18.39 -42.11 29.77
N ALA A 86 19.25 -41.80 30.74
CA ALA A 86 20.57 -41.22 30.47
C ALA A 86 21.42 -42.20 29.62
N SER A 87 21.40 -43.50 29.91
CA SER A 87 22.14 -44.50 29.14
C SER A 87 21.74 -44.55 27.66
N LEU A 88 20.47 -44.27 27.34
CA LEU A 88 19.95 -44.22 25.97
C LEU A 88 20.49 -43.01 25.20
N LEU A 89 20.62 -41.87 25.87
CA LEU A 89 21.11 -40.61 25.30
C LEU A 89 22.64 -40.52 25.29
N HIS A 90 23.34 -41.38 26.04
CA HIS A 90 24.79 -41.33 26.19
C HIS A 90 25.58 -41.59 24.90
N ARG A 91 25.05 -42.45 24.00
CA ARG A 91 25.77 -42.86 22.77
C ARG A 91 25.94 -41.74 21.75
N ASP A 92 25.04 -40.76 21.74
CA ASP A 92 24.96 -39.70 20.74
C ASP A 92 25.20 -38.30 21.37
N LEU A 93 26.01 -38.25 22.43
CA LEU A 93 26.38 -37.01 23.13
C LEU A 93 27.23 -36.11 22.21
N PRO A 94 26.77 -34.88 21.91
CA PRO A 94 27.52 -33.97 21.03
C PRO A 94 28.87 -33.58 21.64
N HIS A 95 29.92 -33.51 20.81
CA HIS A 95 31.26 -33.15 21.26
C HIS A 95 31.37 -31.64 21.52
N ILE A 96 31.36 -31.22 22.78
CA ILE A 96 31.73 -29.83 23.14
C ILE A 96 33.24 -29.74 23.38
N SER A 97 33.92 -28.88 22.62
CA SER A 97 35.28 -28.44 22.93
C SER A 97 35.27 -27.50 24.16
N LEU A 98 35.22 -28.08 25.35
CA LEU A 98 35.47 -27.36 26.61
C LEU A 98 36.97 -27.05 26.73
N ASN A 99 37.41 -25.89 26.24
CA ASN A 99 38.65 -25.26 26.68
C ASN A 99 38.62 -23.73 26.47
N PRO A 100 38.23 -22.93 27.49
CA PRO A 100 38.26 -21.47 27.43
C PRO A 100 39.65 -20.83 27.60
N HIS A 101 40.74 -21.61 27.63
CA HIS A 101 42.06 -21.10 28.07
C HIS A 101 43.28 -21.49 27.24
N LYS A 102 43.12 -21.78 25.93
CA LYS A 102 44.28 -21.81 25.01
C LYS A 102 43.97 -21.08 23.70
N GLY A 103 44.59 -19.90 23.53
CA GLY A 103 44.76 -19.21 22.25
C GLY A 103 43.64 -18.24 21.87
N SER A 104 43.82 -16.96 22.20
CA SER A 104 42.94 -15.82 21.91
C SER A 104 42.87 -15.42 20.43
N SER A 105 42.82 -16.38 19.49
CA SER A 105 42.69 -16.10 18.05
C SER A 105 41.58 -16.87 17.34
N ASP A 106 41.17 -18.05 17.83
CA ASP A 106 40.20 -18.90 17.11
C ASP A 106 38.74 -18.62 17.52
N GLY A 107 38.46 -18.31 18.79
CA GLY A 107 37.11 -17.99 19.27
C GLY A 107 36.55 -16.66 18.73
N SER A 108 37.43 -15.68 18.53
CA SER A 108 37.12 -14.39 17.90
C SER A 108 36.78 -14.55 16.42
N ALA A 109 37.43 -15.48 15.71
CA ALA A 109 37.17 -15.75 14.31
C ALA A 109 35.79 -16.40 14.10
N THR A 110 35.39 -17.33 14.98
CA THR A 110 34.08 -18.00 14.89
C THR A 110 32.90 -17.07 15.15
N TYR A 111 33.00 -16.16 16.12
CA TYR A 111 31.95 -15.16 16.41
C TYR A 111 31.79 -14.15 15.28
N VAL A 112 32.92 -13.65 14.76
CA VAL A 112 32.91 -12.75 13.60
C VAL A 112 32.33 -13.46 12.38
N GLN A 113 32.72 -14.71 12.13
CA GLN A 113 32.22 -15.46 10.98
C GLN A 113 30.71 -15.76 11.06
N SER A 114 30.17 -16.06 12.25
CA SER A 114 28.72 -16.23 12.43
C SER A 114 27.97 -14.92 12.19
N MET A 115 28.40 -13.82 12.80
CA MET A 115 27.78 -12.49 12.62
C MET A 115 27.84 -12.01 11.17
N LEU A 116 28.97 -12.23 10.49
CA LEU A 116 29.12 -11.85 9.09
C LEU A 116 28.22 -12.68 8.16
N SER A 117 28.02 -13.97 8.49
CA SER A 117 27.14 -14.86 7.72
C SER A 117 25.66 -14.51 7.91
N GLU A 118 25.21 -14.22 9.14
CA GLU A 118 23.86 -13.73 9.43
C GLU A 118 23.59 -12.37 8.76
N GLY A 119 24.64 -11.54 8.65
CA GLY A 119 24.62 -10.26 7.97
C GLY A 119 24.47 -10.31 6.45
N GLY A 120 24.68 -11.47 5.83
CA GLY A 120 24.69 -11.62 4.38
C GLY A 120 25.91 -10.98 3.70
N ILE A 121 27.03 -10.86 4.40
CA ILE A 121 28.24 -10.21 3.88
C ILE A 121 28.95 -11.15 2.89
N PRO A 122 29.33 -10.67 1.69
CA PRO A 122 29.98 -11.51 0.69
C PRO A 122 31.33 -12.04 1.20
N GLN A 123 31.62 -13.31 0.88
CA GLN A 123 32.90 -13.94 1.21
C GLN A 123 34.06 -13.32 0.40
N ARG A 124 35.30 -13.58 0.85
CA ARG A 124 36.49 -13.12 0.13
C ARG A 124 36.52 -13.78 -1.26
N PRO A 125 36.96 -13.05 -2.31
CA PRO A 125 37.14 -13.64 -3.63
C PRO A 125 38.20 -14.76 -3.60
N VAL A 126 38.16 -15.66 -4.58
CA VAL A 126 39.03 -16.86 -4.70
C VAL A 126 40.51 -16.51 -4.52
N VAL A 127 40.94 -15.38 -5.09
CA VAL A 127 42.25 -14.80 -4.86
C VAL A 127 42.06 -13.40 -4.28
N PHE A 128 42.55 -13.19 -3.07
CA PHE A 128 42.42 -11.92 -2.35
C PHE A 128 43.80 -11.36 -2.01
N VAL A 129 43.98 -10.06 -2.25
CA VAL A 129 45.18 -9.32 -1.87
C VAL A 129 44.78 -8.16 -0.96
N SER A 130 45.38 -8.12 0.23
CA SER A 130 45.06 -7.12 1.25
C SER A 130 45.59 -5.73 0.89
N ARG A 131 44.75 -4.70 1.07
CA ARG A 131 45.09 -3.28 0.94
C ARG A 131 45.00 -2.56 2.29
N PRO A 132 46.01 -2.72 3.17
CA PRO A 132 45.89 -2.30 4.57
C PRO A 132 45.67 -0.79 4.73
N GLU A 133 46.26 0.05 3.88
CA GLU A 133 46.11 1.51 4.00
C GLU A 133 44.67 1.98 3.81
N LEU A 134 44.01 1.56 2.72
CA LEU A 134 42.62 1.95 2.45
C LEU A 134 41.64 1.31 3.44
N VAL A 135 41.90 0.05 3.83
CA VAL A 135 41.09 -0.64 4.86
C VAL A 135 41.20 0.11 6.19
N ASN A 136 42.40 0.49 6.62
CA ASN A 136 42.60 1.23 7.87
C ASN A 136 41.96 2.63 7.83
N ARG A 137 41.99 3.32 6.67
CA ARG A 137 41.24 4.59 6.50
C ARG A 137 39.73 4.38 6.67
N ALA A 138 39.16 3.35 6.04
CA ALA A 138 37.74 3.03 6.19
C ALA A 138 37.38 2.67 7.64
N ARG A 139 38.22 1.89 8.31
CA ARG A 139 38.09 1.54 9.73
C ARG A 139 38.15 2.76 10.64
N GLU A 140 39.08 3.67 10.41
CA GLU A 140 39.19 4.91 11.18
C GLU A 140 37.91 5.75 11.06
N LYS A 141 37.32 5.84 9.86
CA LYS A 141 36.04 6.53 9.67
C LYS A 141 34.88 5.79 10.35
N LEU A 142 34.86 4.46 10.35
CA LEU A 142 33.88 3.65 11.10
C LEU A 142 33.97 3.94 12.60
N TYR A 143 35.17 4.01 13.18
CA TYR A 143 35.36 4.36 14.59
C TYR A 143 34.86 5.76 14.94
N ARG A 144 34.94 6.73 14.01
CA ARG A 144 34.45 8.10 14.24
C ARG A 144 32.93 8.21 14.36
N LEU A 145 32.17 7.26 13.81
CA LEU A 145 30.71 7.26 13.94
C LEU A 145 30.25 6.93 15.38
N GLN A 146 31.04 6.18 16.15
CA GLN A 146 30.73 5.73 17.52
C GLN A 146 29.22 5.43 17.75
N LYS A 147 28.52 6.35 18.42
CA LYS A 147 27.11 6.20 18.80
C LYS A 147 26.15 6.98 17.91
N GLU A 148 26.61 7.92 17.08
CA GLU A 148 25.73 8.77 16.28
C GLU A 148 25.40 8.12 14.92
N PRO A 149 24.21 8.39 14.36
CA PRO A 149 23.91 8.03 12.99
C PRO A 149 24.77 8.84 12.02
N GLY A 150 25.16 8.22 10.91
CA GLY A 150 26.00 8.88 9.93
C GLY A 150 26.37 7.98 8.77
N TRP A 151 27.00 8.61 7.78
CA TRP A 151 27.24 8.06 6.45
C TRP A 151 28.75 7.94 6.21
N ILE A 152 29.17 6.77 5.75
CA ILE A 152 30.51 6.56 5.21
C ILE A 152 30.37 6.18 3.74
N THR A 153 30.99 6.97 2.87
CA THR A 153 30.94 6.79 1.43
C THR A 153 32.27 6.28 0.91
N VAL A 154 32.26 5.06 0.40
CA VAL A 154 33.40 4.47 -0.33
C VAL A 154 33.14 4.65 -1.83
N PHE A 155 33.85 5.57 -2.48
CA PHE A 155 33.63 5.87 -3.90
C PHE A 155 34.87 5.64 -4.77
N GLY A 156 34.65 5.35 -6.06
CA GLY A 156 35.72 5.05 -7.01
C GLY A 156 35.24 4.35 -8.28
N MET A 157 36.14 4.09 -9.22
CA MET A 157 35.81 3.53 -10.55
C MET A 157 35.14 2.14 -10.50
N ALA A 158 34.37 1.81 -11.54
CA ALA A 158 33.76 0.48 -11.67
C ALA A 158 34.85 -0.61 -11.69
N GLY A 159 34.64 -1.70 -10.95
CA GLY A 159 35.61 -2.79 -10.86
C GLY A 159 36.86 -2.53 -10.00
N SER A 160 37.00 -1.36 -9.35
CA SER A 160 38.20 -1.02 -8.54
C SER A 160 38.34 -1.80 -7.22
N GLY A 161 37.30 -2.54 -6.82
CA GLY A 161 37.27 -3.37 -5.61
C GLY A 161 36.57 -2.73 -4.39
N LYS A 162 35.70 -1.73 -4.60
CA LYS A 162 34.97 -1.02 -3.51
C LYS A 162 34.18 -1.94 -2.59
N SER A 163 33.37 -2.84 -3.15
CA SER A 163 32.53 -3.77 -2.38
C SER A 163 33.38 -4.73 -1.55
N VAL A 164 34.48 -5.23 -2.12
CA VAL A 164 35.47 -6.07 -1.41
C VAL A 164 36.13 -5.29 -0.28
N LEU A 165 36.44 -4.02 -0.50
CA LEU A 165 37.03 -3.15 0.52
C LEU A 165 36.07 -2.88 1.68
N ALA A 166 34.80 -2.61 1.38
CA ALA A 166 33.75 -2.42 2.40
C ALA A 166 33.56 -3.70 3.23
N ALA A 167 33.51 -4.86 2.58
CA ALA A 167 33.40 -6.16 3.26
C ALA A 167 34.64 -6.47 4.13
N GLU A 168 35.85 -6.10 3.71
CA GLU A 168 37.07 -6.31 4.51
C GLU A 168 37.21 -5.31 5.67
N ALA A 169 36.67 -4.10 5.53
CA ALA A 169 36.67 -3.10 6.60
C ALA A 169 35.95 -3.62 7.84
N VAL A 170 34.82 -4.31 7.66
CA VAL A 170 33.97 -4.83 8.76
C VAL A 170 34.37 -6.20 9.28
N ARG A 171 35.35 -6.88 8.67
CA ARG A 171 35.85 -8.21 9.12
C ARG A 171 36.73 -8.15 10.37
N ASP A 172 37.00 -6.97 10.91
CA ASP A 172 37.81 -6.78 12.12
C ASP A 172 36.98 -7.02 13.39
N HIS A 173 37.49 -7.83 14.31
CA HIS A 173 36.80 -8.18 15.55
C HIS A 173 36.52 -6.95 16.42
N GLY A 174 37.51 -6.06 16.56
CA GLY A 174 37.39 -4.88 17.42
C GLY A 174 36.26 -3.95 16.96
N ILE A 175 36.09 -3.80 15.65
CA ILE A 175 35.02 -2.96 15.09
C ILE A 175 33.62 -3.55 15.36
N ILE A 176 33.45 -4.86 15.18
CA ILE A 176 32.15 -5.50 15.42
C ILE A 176 31.81 -5.45 16.91
N GLU A 177 32.75 -5.76 17.79
CA GLU A 177 32.49 -5.79 19.24
C GLU A 177 32.27 -4.39 19.82
N ASP A 178 33.14 -3.43 19.50
CA ASP A 178 33.11 -2.10 20.11
C ASP A 178 32.08 -1.16 19.46
N CYS A 179 32.02 -1.15 18.12
CA CYS A 179 31.18 -0.21 17.38
C CYS A 179 29.83 -0.81 16.98
N PHE A 180 29.78 -2.08 16.57
CA PHE A 180 28.59 -2.68 15.97
C PHE A 180 28.13 -4.01 16.59
N PRO A 181 27.90 -4.07 17.92
CA PRO A 181 27.49 -5.31 18.58
C PRO A 181 26.06 -5.74 18.18
N GLY A 182 25.29 -4.85 17.56
CA GLY A 182 23.97 -5.17 17.00
C GLY A 182 24.03 -5.93 15.66
N GLY A 183 25.23 -6.19 15.13
CA GLY A 183 25.43 -6.90 13.87
C GLY A 183 25.65 -5.96 12.68
N VAL A 184 26.00 -6.55 11.54
CA VAL A 184 26.25 -5.83 10.28
C VAL A 184 25.38 -6.45 9.21
N HIS A 185 24.61 -5.65 8.48
CA HIS A 185 23.67 -6.12 7.46
C HIS A 185 24.08 -5.63 6.08
N TRP A 186 24.14 -6.52 5.10
CA TRP A 186 24.53 -6.21 3.72
C TRP A 186 23.33 -6.25 2.76
N LEU A 187 23.19 -5.18 1.96
CA LEU A 187 22.18 -5.07 0.92
C LEU A 187 22.80 -4.62 -0.41
N SER A 188 22.67 -5.46 -1.44
CA SER A 188 23.09 -5.13 -2.80
C SER A 188 21.98 -4.41 -3.55
N ILE A 189 22.17 -3.11 -3.81
CA ILE A 189 21.19 -2.25 -4.48
C ILE A 189 21.47 -2.19 -5.98
N GLY A 190 22.58 -1.61 -6.45
CA GLY A 190 22.81 -1.45 -7.88
C GLY A 190 21.93 -0.37 -8.53
N GLN A 191 21.75 -0.42 -9.86
CA GLN A 191 20.91 0.53 -10.59
C GLN A 191 19.46 0.05 -10.61
N VAL A 192 18.59 0.72 -9.84
CA VAL A 192 17.26 0.19 -9.51
C VAL A 192 16.18 1.28 -9.56
N ASP A 193 15.01 0.92 -10.11
CA ASP A 193 13.81 1.76 -10.09
C ASP A 193 13.03 1.62 -8.76
N LYS A 194 12.08 2.54 -8.50
CA LYS A 194 11.30 2.56 -7.23
C LYS A 194 10.64 1.19 -6.87
N PRO A 195 10.01 0.43 -7.78
CA PRO A 195 9.38 -0.86 -7.44
C PRO A 195 10.40 -1.95 -7.10
N ASP A 196 11.50 -2.00 -7.83
CA ASP A 196 12.55 -2.99 -7.58
C ASP A 196 13.29 -2.70 -6.26
N LEU A 197 13.41 -1.43 -5.89
CA LEU A 197 13.94 -1.03 -4.59
C LEU A 197 13.03 -1.52 -3.45
N LEU A 198 11.71 -1.42 -3.60
CA LEU A 198 10.76 -1.93 -2.61
C LEU A 198 11.00 -3.43 -2.35
N VAL A 199 11.19 -4.24 -3.39
CA VAL A 199 11.47 -5.68 -3.24
C VAL A 199 12.77 -5.93 -2.47
N LYS A 200 13.81 -5.13 -2.73
CA LYS A 200 15.09 -5.25 -2.00
C LYS A 200 14.94 -4.89 -0.52
N VAL A 201 14.15 -3.86 -0.20
CA VAL A 201 13.85 -3.49 1.19
C VAL A 201 12.94 -4.52 1.86
N GLN A 202 11.94 -5.06 1.15
CA GLN A 202 11.10 -6.16 1.64
C GLN A 202 11.94 -7.39 2.00
N SER A 203 12.88 -7.77 1.13
CA SER A 203 13.81 -8.88 1.40
C SER A 203 14.68 -8.61 2.63
N LEU A 204 15.16 -7.37 2.81
CA LEU A 204 15.91 -6.99 3.99
C LEU A 204 15.05 -7.06 5.27
N CYS A 205 13.84 -6.48 5.25
CA CYS A 205 12.91 -6.56 6.38
C CYS A 205 12.60 -8.01 6.73
N PHE A 206 12.34 -8.85 5.73
CA PHE A 206 12.08 -10.27 5.91
C PHE A 206 13.27 -10.99 6.55
N ARG A 207 14.50 -10.74 6.09
CA ARG A 207 15.72 -11.31 6.69
C ARG A 207 15.90 -10.90 8.14
N LEU A 208 15.65 -9.62 8.46
CA LEU A 208 15.73 -9.11 9.83
C LEU A 208 14.67 -9.72 10.75
N GLU A 209 13.50 -10.06 10.19
CA GLU A 209 12.36 -10.66 10.89
C GLU A 209 12.45 -12.19 11.04
N GLN A 210 13.03 -12.93 10.09
CA GLN A 210 13.15 -14.40 10.14
C GLN A 210 13.91 -14.91 11.38
N SER A 211 14.77 -14.10 11.96
CA SER A 211 15.47 -14.38 13.23
C SER A 211 14.55 -14.43 14.47
N LEU A 212 13.26 -14.10 14.32
CA LEU A 212 12.27 -14.05 15.40
C LEU A 212 11.52 -15.40 15.49
N ASP A 213 11.88 -16.23 16.46
CA ASP A 213 11.06 -17.38 16.85
C ASP A 213 9.70 -16.92 17.42
N SER A 214 8.61 -17.56 16.95
CA SER A 214 7.27 -17.67 17.56
C SER A 214 6.15 -16.65 17.26
N GLN A 215 6.22 -15.82 16.22
CA GLN A 215 5.03 -15.14 15.66
C GLN A 215 4.95 -15.36 14.13
N PRO A 216 3.74 -15.56 13.55
CA PRO A 216 3.61 -15.77 12.11
C PRO A 216 4.06 -14.53 11.35
N LEU A 217 4.77 -14.77 10.25
CA LEU A 217 5.31 -13.79 9.30
C LEU A 217 4.42 -12.54 9.19
N HIS A 218 4.96 -11.39 9.62
CA HIS A 218 4.39 -10.10 9.29
C HIS A 218 4.42 -9.87 7.77
N ARG A 219 3.44 -9.11 7.27
CA ARG A 219 3.27 -8.75 5.85
C ARG A 219 4.54 -8.05 5.33
N PRO A 220 5.02 -8.39 4.10
CA PRO A 220 6.05 -7.58 3.46
C PRO A 220 5.50 -6.16 3.20
N PRO A 221 6.27 -5.09 3.48
CA PRO A 221 5.79 -3.72 3.31
C PRO A 221 5.47 -3.43 1.84
N ASN A 222 4.33 -2.80 1.53
CA ASN A 222 3.88 -2.64 0.14
C ASN A 222 4.17 -1.26 -0.47
N SER A 223 4.48 -0.28 0.38
CA SER A 223 4.99 1.01 -0.05
C SER A 223 6.41 1.21 0.45
N LEU A 224 7.14 2.06 -0.24
CA LEU A 224 8.51 2.40 0.13
C LEU A 224 8.56 3.12 1.48
N ASP A 225 7.54 3.91 1.81
CA ASP A 225 7.41 4.62 3.08
C ASP A 225 7.10 3.67 4.25
N GLU A 226 6.18 2.72 4.04
CA GLU A 226 5.92 1.66 5.03
C GLU A 226 7.18 0.82 5.25
N ALA A 227 7.88 0.48 4.16
CA ALA A 227 9.12 -0.28 4.23
C ALA A 227 10.22 0.48 4.98
N LYS A 228 10.35 1.78 4.74
CA LYS A 228 11.27 2.68 5.43
C LYS A 228 10.97 2.74 6.92
N GLU A 229 9.72 2.99 7.33
CA GLU A 229 9.35 3.08 8.74
C GLU A 229 9.45 1.73 9.46
N ARG A 230 9.10 0.62 8.79
CA ARG A 230 9.32 -0.74 9.28
C ARG A 230 10.81 -1.00 9.52
N LEU A 231 11.65 -0.69 8.54
CA LEU A 231 13.09 -0.86 8.64
C LEU A 231 13.68 0.01 9.74
N ARG A 232 13.22 1.26 9.86
CA ARG A 232 13.60 2.18 10.95
C ARG A 232 13.24 1.60 12.32
N PHE A 233 12.04 1.06 12.48
CA PHE A 233 11.63 0.40 13.71
C PHE A 233 12.54 -0.80 14.04
N LEU A 234 12.78 -1.69 13.07
CA LEU A 234 13.63 -2.87 13.26
C LEU A 234 15.07 -2.48 13.65
N MET A 235 15.68 -1.53 12.93
CA MET A 235 17.05 -1.10 13.20
C MET A 235 17.20 -0.34 14.52
N LEU A 236 16.25 0.53 14.87
CA LEU A 236 16.36 1.33 16.11
C LEU A 236 15.98 0.54 17.37
N ARG A 237 14.94 -0.30 17.31
CA ARG A 237 14.41 -1.02 18.48
C ARG A 237 15.02 -2.41 18.64
N ARG A 238 15.21 -3.17 17.56
CA ARG A 238 15.58 -4.59 17.62
C ARG A 238 17.08 -4.81 17.44
N TYR A 239 17.70 -4.11 16.48
CA TYR A 239 19.13 -4.19 16.20
C TYR A 239 19.86 -2.88 16.56
N PRO A 240 19.80 -2.42 17.83
CA PRO A 240 20.44 -1.17 18.21
C PRO A 240 21.95 -1.29 18.02
N ARG A 241 22.56 -0.24 17.47
CA ARG A 241 24.00 -0.24 17.13
C ARG A 241 24.38 -1.29 16.07
N SER A 242 23.52 -1.54 15.09
CA SER A 242 23.91 -2.23 13.87
C SER A 242 24.49 -1.28 12.82
N LEU A 243 25.21 -1.85 11.85
CA LEU A 243 25.70 -1.17 10.64
C LEU A 243 24.94 -1.71 9.42
N LEU A 244 24.39 -0.81 8.60
CA LEU A 244 23.81 -1.15 7.31
C LEU A 244 24.80 -0.85 6.19
N ILE A 245 25.13 -1.85 5.38
CA ILE A 245 26.01 -1.71 4.22
C ILE A 245 25.16 -1.73 2.94
N LEU A 246 25.26 -0.67 2.16
CA LEU A 246 24.53 -0.50 0.90
C LEU A 246 25.52 -0.54 -0.27
N ASP A 247 25.36 -1.53 -1.15
CA ASP A 247 26.31 -1.76 -2.24
C ASP A 247 25.83 -1.23 -3.61
N ASP A 248 26.73 -0.55 -4.30
CA ASP A 248 26.62 0.10 -5.62
C ASP A 248 25.37 1.01 -5.77
N ILE A 249 25.31 2.12 -5.02
CA ILE A 249 24.21 3.09 -5.13
C ILE A 249 24.43 4.05 -6.31
N TRP A 250 23.38 4.28 -7.10
CA TRP A 250 23.40 5.14 -8.29
C TRP A 250 22.54 6.42 -8.19
N ASP A 251 21.45 6.40 -7.42
CA ASP A 251 20.47 7.49 -7.36
C ASP A 251 20.29 8.00 -5.92
N SER A 252 20.14 9.32 -5.78
CA SER A 252 19.94 10.00 -4.49
C SER A 252 18.56 9.71 -3.91
N THR A 253 17.56 9.44 -4.75
CA THR A 253 16.20 9.06 -4.32
C THR A 253 16.20 7.75 -3.54
N VAL A 254 16.99 6.77 -4.00
CA VAL A 254 17.18 5.48 -3.35
C VAL A 254 17.82 5.67 -1.97
N LEU A 255 18.80 6.57 -1.88
CA LEU A 255 19.49 6.85 -0.62
C LEU A 255 18.55 7.49 0.42
N LYS A 256 17.61 8.35 0.02
CA LYS A 256 16.60 8.98 0.91
C LYS A 256 15.72 7.95 1.63
N VAL A 257 15.51 6.76 1.04
CA VAL A 257 14.74 5.66 1.67
C VAL A 257 15.47 5.11 2.88
N PHE A 258 16.79 5.00 2.81
CA PHE A 258 17.64 4.49 3.89
C PHE A 258 18.05 5.57 4.89
N ASP A 259 17.51 6.79 4.78
CA ASP A 259 17.62 7.81 5.82
C ASP A 259 16.67 7.48 7.00
N ILE A 260 17.04 6.45 7.74
CA ILE A 260 16.31 5.87 8.88
C ILE A 260 17.03 6.13 10.21
N GLN A 261 17.89 7.16 10.27
CA GLN A 261 18.71 7.49 11.44
C GLN A 261 19.61 6.32 11.90
N CYS A 262 20.18 5.59 10.94
CA CYS A 262 21.08 4.48 11.20
C CYS A 262 22.52 4.80 10.78
N ARG A 263 23.45 3.92 11.12
CA ARG A 263 24.84 3.99 10.64
C ARG A 263 24.89 3.27 9.30
N VAL A 264 25.32 3.97 8.26
CA VAL A 264 25.30 3.44 6.89
C VAL A 264 26.70 3.56 6.27
N LEU A 265 27.19 2.43 5.76
CA LEU A 265 28.36 2.36 4.89
C LEU A 265 27.87 2.11 3.47
N LEU A 266 28.09 3.04 2.55
CA LEU A 266 27.67 2.88 1.16
C LEU A 266 28.86 2.80 0.21
N THR A 267 28.73 1.97 -0.83
CA THR A 267 29.67 1.96 -1.95
C THR A 267 29.01 2.58 -3.18
N THR A 268 29.75 3.42 -3.90
CA THR A 268 29.20 4.10 -5.09
C THR A 268 30.28 4.47 -6.10
N ARG A 269 29.86 4.81 -7.32
CA ARG A 269 30.70 5.42 -8.35
C ARG A 269 30.63 6.95 -8.31
N ASN A 270 29.58 7.52 -7.70
CA ASN A 270 29.32 8.94 -7.69
C ASN A 270 29.40 9.53 -6.28
N ARG A 271 30.31 10.49 -6.08
CA ARG A 271 30.50 11.17 -4.79
C ARG A 271 29.30 12.02 -4.38
N SER A 272 28.56 12.61 -5.33
CA SER A 272 27.54 13.63 -5.04
C SER A 272 26.24 13.08 -4.46
N LEU A 273 26.12 11.76 -4.33
CA LEU A 273 24.89 11.12 -3.86
C LEU A 273 24.58 11.43 -2.40
N THR A 274 25.60 11.63 -1.57
CA THR A 274 25.39 11.94 -0.15
C THR A 274 24.93 13.37 0.11
N ASP A 275 24.90 14.25 -0.89
CA ASP A 275 24.45 15.63 -0.71
C ASP A 275 22.96 15.70 -0.37
N SER A 276 22.17 14.73 -0.81
CA SER A 276 20.72 14.67 -0.57
C SER A 276 20.31 14.26 0.85
N VAL A 277 21.26 13.82 1.68
CA VAL A 277 20.96 13.25 3.01
C VAL A 277 21.56 14.10 4.12
N SER A 278 20.91 14.10 5.28
CA SER A 278 21.35 14.84 6.46
C SER A 278 22.23 13.96 7.38
N GLY A 279 23.02 14.60 8.25
CA GLY A 279 23.87 13.92 9.24
C GLY A 279 25.38 13.97 8.95
N ALA A 280 26.18 13.31 9.79
CA ALA A 280 27.63 13.28 9.66
C ALA A 280 28.06 12.45 8.43
N LYS A 281 28.91 13.03 7.57
CA LYS A 281 29.36 12.41 6.31
C LYS A 281 30.86 12.23 6.32
N HIS A 282 31.32 11.05 5.95
CA HIS A 282 32.73 10.71 5.84
C HIS A 282 33.00 10.04 4.50
N GLU A 283 34.09 10.44 3.85
CA GLU A 283 34.42 9.94 2.51
C GLU A 283 35.73 9.15 2.52
N VAL A 284 35.76 8.09 1.72
CA VAL A 284 36.92 7.25 1.46
C VAL A 284 37.03 7.05 -0.05
N GLU A 285 38.00 7.72 -0.66
CA GLU A 285 38.30 7.57 -2.08
C GLU A 285 39.09 6.28 -2.34
N VAL A 286 38.67 5.53 -3.35
CA VAL A 286 39.35 4.32 -3.84
C VAL A 286 39.89 4.61 -5.23
N GLU A 287 41.20 4.48 -5.37
CA GLU A 287 41.92 4.67 -6.64
C GLU A 287 41.40 3.73 -7.74
N SER A 288 41.58 4.15 -8.99
CA SER A 288 41.03 3.50 -10.18
C SER A 288 41.62 2.10 -10.44
N GLY A 289 42.82 1.82 -9.94
CA GLY A 289 43.52 0.56 -10.12
C GLY A 289 44.38 0.19 -8.92
N LEU A 290 44.80 -1.07 -8.87
CA LEU A 290 45.82 -1.58 -7.97
C LEU A 290 47.21 -1.06 -8.37
N ASP A 291 48.07 -0.86 -7.38
CA ASP A 291 49.51 -0.73 -7.60
C ASP A 291 50.05 -1.89 -8.43
N GLU A 292 51.01 -1.62 -9.31
CA GLU A 292 51.62 -2.65 -10.17
C GLU A 292 52.09 -3.87 -9.35
N ASN A 293 52.69 -3.65 -8.18
CA ASN A 293 53.17 -4.72 -7.30
C ASN A 293 52.02 -5.58 -6.74
N LYS A 294 50.90 -4.95 -6.37
CA LYS A 294 49.72 -5.66 -5.84
C LYS A 294 48.95 -6.39 -6.94
N ALA A 295 48.91 -5.85 -8.16
CA ALA A 295 48.36 -6.54 -9.32
C ALA A 295 49.23 -7.75 -9.74
N LEU A 296 50.55 -7.63 -9.66
CA LEU A 296 51.46 -8.77 -9.88
C LEU A 296 51.30 -9.85 -8.80
N GLU A 297 51.02 -9.46 -7.55
CA GLU A 297 50.72 -10.39 -6.45
C GLU A 297 49.47 -11.23 -6.77
N ILE A 298 48.43 -10.65 -7.36
CA ILE A 298 47.25 -11.39 -7.83
C ILE A 298 47.64 -12.43 -8.89
N LEU A 299 48.40 -12.04 -9.92
CA LEU A 299 48.85 -12.96 -10.97
C LEU A 299 49.74 -14.08 -10.42
N ALA A 300 50.62 -13.76 -9.47
CA ALA A 300 51.46 -14.72 -8.76
C ALA A 300 50.62 -15.76 -8.01
N LEU A 301 49.59 -15.33 -7.29
CA LEU A 301 48.69 -16.21 -6.54
C LEU A 301 47.87 -17.13 -7.45
N TYR A 302 47.35 -16.61 -8.57
CA TYR A 302 46.62 -17.42 -9.55
C TYR A 302 47.51 -18.46 -10.24
N THR A 303 48.72 -18.07 -10.65
CA THR A 303 49.65 -18.95 -11.38
C THR A 303 50.49 -19.84 -10.46
N ARG A 304 50.43 -19.59 -9.14
CA ARG A 304 51.27 -20.23 -8.10
C ARG A 304 52.77 -20.05 -8.36
N ILE A 305 53.15 -18.93 -8.98
CA ILE A 305 54.54 -18.55 -9.26
C ILE A 305 54.94 -17.43 -8.28
N ASN A 306 56.14 -17.50 -7.72
CA ASN A 306 56.66 -16.42 -6.86
C ASN A 306 56.80 -15.09 -7.62
N LEU A 307 56.56 -13.96 -6.95
CA LEU A 307 56.64 -12.60 -7.51
C LEU A 307 57.93 -12.31 -8.30
N GLN A 308 59.07 -12.86 -7.84
CA GLN A 308 60.38 -12.67 -8.50
C GLN A 308 60.61 -13.56 -9.72
N ALA A 309 59.79 -14.60 -9.90
CA ALA A 309 59.88 -15.58 -10.99
C ALA A 309 58.82 -15.37 -12.08
N LEU A 310 58.06 -14.27 -12.02
CA LEU A 310 57.08 -13.92 -13.04
C LEU A 310 57.77 -13.46 -14.35
N PRO A 311 57.21 -13.79 -15.53
CA PRO A 311 57.74 -13.33 -16.81
C PRO A 311 57.66 -11.80 -16.94
N GLU A 312 58.53 -11.19 -17.76
CA GLU A 312 58.46 -9.74 -18.07
C GLU A 312 57.14 -9.33 -18.73
N GLU A 313 56.52 -10.27 -19.47
CA GLU A 313 55.17 -10.11 -20.01
C GLU A 313 54.12 -9.84 -18.92
N ALA A 314 54.31 -10.33 -17.69
CA ALA A 314 53.37 -10.13 -16.58
C ALA A 314 53.22 -8.64 -16.23
N ARG A 315 54.33 -7.89 -16.19
CA ARG A 315 54.31 -6.44 -15.95
C ARG A 315 53.61 -5.68 -17.08
N SER A 316 53.84 -6.12 -18.32
CA SER A 316 53.22 -5.52 -19.49
C SER A 316 51.70 -5.77 -19.50
N ILE A 317 51.26 -6.97 -19.14
CA ILE A 317 49.83 -7.31 -18.98
C ILE A 317 49.20 -6.42 -17.91
N VAL A 318 49.81 -6.29 -16.72
CA VAL A 318 49.27 -5.44 -15.65
C VAL A 318 49.10 -3.98 -16.08
N ARG A 319 50.04 -3.45 -16.88
CA ARG A 319 49.95 -2.10 -17.45
C ARG A 319 48.80 -1.96 -18.43
N GLU A 320 48.62 -2.93 -19.33
CA GLU A 320 47.50 -2.93 -20.27
C GLU A 320 46.15 -3.10 -19.55
N CYS A 321 46.12 -3.85 -18.44
CA CYS A 321 44.94 -3.99 -17.57
C CYS A 321 44.66 -2.74 -16.71
N LYS A 322 45.54 -1.71 -16.74
CA LYS A 322 45.45 -0.47 -15.95
C LYS A 322 45.19 -0.71 -14.45
N GLY A 323 45.68 -1.82 -13.91
CA GLY A 323 45.53 -2.19 -12.51
C GLY A 323 44.10 -2.59 -12.08
N SER A 324 43.14 -2.79 -12.98
CA SER A 324 41.79 -3.22 -12.59
C SER A 324 41.80 -4.63 -11.97
N PRO A 325 41.37 -4.80 -10.70
CA PRO A 325 41.36 -6.11 -10.02
C PRO A 325 40.57 -7.18 -10.77
N LEU A 326 39.45 -6.81 -11.38
CA LEU A 326 38.58 -7.73 -12.11
C LEU A 326 39.29 -8.27 -13.37
N VAL A 327 39.89 -7.39 -14.17
CA VAL A 327 40.60 -7.78 -15.40
C VAL A 327 41.85 -8.60 -15.08
N VAL A 328 42.59 -8.21 -14.05
CA VAL A 328 43.78 -8.96 -13.59
C VAL A 328 43.40 -10.35 -13.09
N SER A 329 42.26 -10.50 -12.41
CA SER A 329 41.76 -11.80 -11.93
C SER A 329 41.33 -12.70 -13.09
N LEU A 330 40.64 -12.16 -14.10
CA LEU A 330 40.26 -12.89 -15.31
C LEU A 330 41.48 -13.42 -16.07
N ILE A 331 42.47 -12.56 -16.33
CA ILE A 331 43.72 -12.97 -17.00
C ILE A 331 44.52 -13.95 -16.12
N GLY A 332 44.53 -13.75 -14.81
CA GLY A 332 45.14 -14.69 -13.85
C GLY A 332 44.52 -16.08 -13.92
N ALA A 333 43.19 -16.18 -13.96
CA ALA A 333 42.47 -17.44 -14.12
C ALA A 333 42.81 -18.14 -15.45
N LEU A 334 42.89 -17.38 -16.55
CA LEU A 334 43.32 -17.91 -17.87
C LEU A 334 44.74 -18.48 -17.85
N LEU A 335 45.66 -17.77 -17.21
CA LEU A 335 47.07 -18.17 -17.10
C LEU A 335 47.26 -19.37 -16.16
N ARG A 336 46.37 -19.55 -15.17
CA ARG A 336 46.34 -20.75 -14.31
C ARG A 336 46.08 -22.03 -15.11
N GLU A 337 45.18 -21.98 -16.10
CA GLU A 337 44.91 -23.13 -16.96
C GLU A 337 45.95 -23.31 -18.07
N LYS A 338 46.42 -22.19 -18.66
CA LYS A 338 47.37 -22.19 -19.79
C LYS A 338 48.64 -21.39 -19.44
N PRO A 339 49.57 -21.94 -18.65
CA PRO A 339 50.72 -21.21 -18.10
C PRO A 339 51.73 -20.72 -19.16
N ASN A 340 51.70 -21.25 -20.39
CA ASN A 340 52.65 -20.88 -21.45
C ASN A 340 52.14 -19.76 -22.39
N ARG A 341 50.94 -19.21 -22.17
CA ARG A 341 50.27 -18.27 -23.11
C ARG A 341 50.40 -16.78 -22.77
N TRP A 342 51.35 -16.38 -21.91
CA TRP A 342 51.58 -14.99 -21.52
C TRP A 342 51.64 -14.01 -22.70
N ARG A 343 52.49 -14.31 -23.70
CA ARG A 343 52.71 -13.45 -24.85
C ARG A 343 51.49 -13.37 -25.78
N TYR A 344 50.71 -14.44 -25.85
CA TYR A 344 49.47 -14.48 -26.62
C TYR A 344 48.41 -13.56 -26.00
N TYR A 345 48.18 -13.65 -24.68
CA TYR A 345 47.20 -12.81 -24.00
C TYR A 345 47.62 -11.33 -23.97
N LEU A 346 48.93 -11.04 -23.87
CA LEU A 346 49.46 -9.69 -24.03
C LEU A 346 49.15 -9.11 -25.42
N CYS A 347 49.40 -9.88 -26.49
CA CYS A 347 49.06 -9.44 -27.84
C CYS A 347 47.54 -9.23 -28.02
N GLN A 348 46.72 -10.11 -27.45
CA GLN A 348 45.25 -9.96 -27.51
C GLN A 348 44.80 -8.65 -26.86
N LEU A 349 45.27 -8.35 -25.63
CA LEU A 349 44.98 -7.10 -24.91
C LEU A 349 45.43 -5.84 -25.69
N GLN A 350 46.49 -5.96 -26.49
CA GLN A 350 47.01 -4.84 -27.29
C GLN A 350 46.24 -4.62 -28.61
N MET A 351 45.61 -5.66 -29.16
CA MET A 351 44.97 -5.59 -30.48
C MET A 351 43.65 -4.80 -30.50
N LYS A 352 43.07 -4.43 -29.33
CA LYS A 352 41.83 -3.62 -29.17
C LYS A 352 40.75 -3.88 -30.23
N GLN A 353 40.46 -5.17 -30.47
CA GLN A 353 39.64 -5.59 -31.62
C GLN A 353 38.15 -5.31 -31.41
N PHE A 354 37.68 -5.27 -30.16
CA PHE A 354 36.31 -4.94 -29.83
C PHE A 354 36.14 -3.42 -29.73
N LYS A 355 35.26 -2.85 -30.55
CA LYS A 355 34.80 -1.47 -30.43
C LYS A 355 33.30 -1.48 -30.22
N ARG A 356 32.86 -1.09 -29.02
CA ARG A 356 31.43 -0.88 -28.73
C ARG A 356 30.86 0.17 -29.69
N ILE A 357 29.70 -0.11 -30.28
CA ILE A 357 29.07 0.75 -31.30
C ILE A 357 28.54 2.06 -30.69
N ARG A 358 28.21 2.09 -29.39
CA ARG A 358 27.84 3.32 -28.66
C ARG A 358 29.07 4.00 -28.06
N LYS A 359 29.59 4.99 -28.80
CA LYS A 359 30.75 5.80 -28.42
C LYS A 359 30.32 7.08 -27.67
N SER A 360 29.58 6.95 -26.56
CA SER A 360 28.98 8.11 -25.88
C SER A 360 29.42 8.35 -24.42
N SER A 361 30.33 7.56 -23.86
CA SER A 361 31.02 7.94 -22.62
C SER A 361 32.48 7.53 -22.67
N SER A 362 33.35 8.47 -22.32
CA SER A 362 34.81 8.39 -22.25
C SER A 362 35.33 7.41 -21.19
N TYR A 363 35.02 6.11 -21.32
CA TYR A 363 35.56 5.06 -20.43
C TYR A 363 36.07 3.87 -21.24
N ASP A 364 37.36 3.56 -21.10
CA ASP A 364 38.08 2.53 -21.85
C ASP A 364 37.81 1.12 -21.28
N TYR A 365 36.76 0.46 -21.77
CA TYR A 365 36.42 -0.94 -21.41
C TYR A 365 37.13 -2.01 -22.28
N ASP A 366 37.94 -1.60 -23.25
CA ASP A 366 38.60 -2.47 -24.24
C ASP A 366 39.35 -3.66 -23.61
N ALA A 367 40.07 -3.44 -22.50
CA ALA A 367 40.87 -4.49 -21.85
C ALA A 367 40.00 -5.56 -21.16
N LEU A 368 38.82 -5.19 -20.65
CA LEU A 368 37.89 -6.12 -20.02
C LEU A 368 37.18 -6.98 -21.07
N ASP A 369 36.67 -6.35 -22.13
CA ASP A 369 35.95 -7.04 -23.21
C ASP A 369 36.85 -8.10 -23.85
N GLN A 370 38.15 -7.81 -24.01
CA GLN A 370 39.12 -8.78 -24.53
C GLN A 370 39.48 -9.90 -23.55
N ALA A 371 39.65 -9.58 -22.26
CA ALA A 371 39.89 -10.61 -21.25
C ALA A 371 38.69 -11.58 -21.12
N MET A 372 37.47 -11.06 -21.24
CA MET A 372 36.25 -11.87 -21.26
C MET A 372 36.15 -12.75 -22.50
N ALA A 373 36.37 -12.20 -23.70
CA ALA A 373 36.36 -12.97 -24.94
C ALA A 373 37.37 -14.14 -24.89
N ALA A 374 38.58 -13.86 -24.42
CA ALA A 374 39.63 -14.87 -24.25
C ALA A 374 39.25 -15.93 -23.20
N SER A 375 38.54 -15.56 -22.14
CA SER A 375 38.07 -16.50 -21.10
C SER A 375 36.97 -17.43 -21.61
N ILE A 376 36.05 -16.91 -22.44
CA ILE A 376 34.95 -17.68 -23.01
C ILE A 376 35.45 -18.64 -24.10
N GLU A 377 36.47 -18.28 -24.88
CA GLU A 377 37.07 -19.16 -25.90
C GLU A 377 37.78 -20.40 -25.30
N VAL A 378 38.13 -20.35 -24.02
CA VAL A 378 38.81 -21.46 -23.33
C VAL A 378 37.82 -22.48 -22.74
N LEU A 379 36.53 -22.13 -22.62
CA LEU A 379 35.50 -23.04 -22.15
C LEU A 379 35.25 -24.21 -23.14
N PRO A 380 34.88 -25.41 -22.66
CA PRO A 380 34.37 -26.49 -23.50
C PRO A 380 33.17 -26.01 -24.34
N ASP A 381 32.99 -26.56 -25.55
CA ASP A 381 31.94 -26.11 -26.47
C ASP A 381 30.53 -26.22 -25.86
N GLU A 382 30.26 -27.28 -25.07
CA GLU A 382 29.00 -27.46 -24.33
C GLU A 382 28.78 -26.36 -23.29
N HIS A 383 29.78 -26.08 -22.45
CA HIS A 383 29.70 -25.05 -21.40
C HIS A 383 29.64 -23.63 -21.99
N ARG A 384 30.22 -23.42 -23.17
CA ARG A 384 30.16 -22.14 -23.89
C ARG A 384 28.73 -21.81 -24.30
N ASP A 385 27.95 -22.79 -24.73
CA ASP A 385 26.54 -22.58 -25.07
C ASP A 385 25.68 -22.35 -23.81
N LEU A 386 25.93 -23.08 -22.72
CA LEU A 386 25.29 -22.82 -21.42
C LEU A 386 25.63 -21.43 -20.86
N TYR A 387 26.87 -20.97 -21.02
CA TYR A 387 27.28 -19.63 -20.60
C TYR A 387 26.62 -18.52 -21.44
N LYS A 388 26.34 -18.77 -22.73
CA LYS A 388 25.53 -17.84 -23.54
C LYS A 388 24.10 -17.73 -23.02
N ASP A 389 23.51 -18.81 -22.50
CA ASP A 389 22.16 -18.74 -21.95
C ASP A 389 22.06 -17.76 -20.76
N LEU A 390 23.14 -17.53 -20.00
CA LEU A 390 23.20 -16.54 -18.91
C LEU A 390 23.07 -15.08 -19.37
N THR A 391 23.06 -14.81 -20.68
CA THR A 391 22.79 -13.46 -21.24
C THR A 391 21.38 -12.96 -20.93
N VAL A 392 20.43 -13.86 -20.66
CA VAL A 392 19.03 -13.51 -20.37
C VAL A 392 18.83 -12.88 -18.99
N LEU A 393 19.87 -12.94 -18.15
CA LEU A 393 19.84 -12.45 -16.77
C LEU A 393 19.92 -10.92 -16.73
N GLN A 394 19.13 -10.32 -15.84
CA GLN A 394 19.23 -8.89 -15.57
C GLN A 394 20.37 -8.58 -14.61
N LYS A 395 20.84 -7.32 -14.64
CA LYS A 395 21.86 -6.81 -13.72
C LYS A 395 21.36 -6.83 -12.28
N ASP A 396 22.26 -7.07 -11.33
CA ASP A 396 21.97 -7.10 -9.89
C ASP A 396 20.90 -8.11 -9.45
N VAL A 397 20.64 -9.15 -10.25
CA VAL A 397 19.72 -10.26 -9.92
C VAL A 397 20.52 -11.49 -9.49
N LYS A 398 20.20 -11.98 -8.29
CA LYS A 398 20.73 -13.23 -7.73
C LYS A 398 19.76 -14.37 -8.00
N ILE A 399 20.25 -15.50 -8.50
CA ILE A 399 19.41 -16.59 -9.03
C ILE A 399 19.81 -17.91 -8.37
N PRO A 400 18.83 -18.74 -7.95
CA PRO A 400 19.11 -20.07 -7.42
C PRO A 400 19.41 -21.07 -8.54
N ALA A 401 20.20 -22.10 -8.24
CA ALA A 401 20.57 -23.16 -9.20
C ALA A 401 19.34 -23.80 -9.87
N LYS A 402 18.23 -23.96 -9.16
CA LYS A 402 17.00 -24.57 -9.71
C LYS A 402 16.35 -23.80 -10.87
N VAL A 403 16.51 -22.48 -10.94
CA VAL A 403 16.02 -21.72 -12.10
C VAL A 403 16.83 -22.09 -13.35
N LEU A 404 18.13 -22.28 -13.18
CA LEU A 404 19.03 -22.72 -14.25
C LEU A 404 18.84 -24.21 -14.57
N SER A 405 18.46 -25.02 -13.58
CA SER A 405 18.09 -26.42 -13.79
C SER A 405 16.88 -26.54 -14.74
N VAL A 406 15.86 -25.68 -14.58
CA VAL A 406 14.74 -25.58 -15.52
C VAL A 406 15.19 -25.07 -16.89
N LEU A 407 16.12 -24.12 -16.95
CA LEU A 407 16.61 -23.55 -18.22
C LEU A 407 17.41 -24.56 -19.06
N TRP A 408 18.22 -25.37 -18.39
CA TRP A 408 19.14 -26.33 -19.01
C TRP A 408 18.57 -27.75 -19.10
N ASP A 409 17.44 -28.02 -18.43
CA ASP A 409 16.83 -29.36 -18.34
C ASP A 409 17.80 -30.38 -17.71
N LEU A 410 18.43 -29.98 -16.61
CA LEU A 410 19.41 -30.75 -15.83
C LEU A 410 18.99 -30.82 -14.36
N GLU A 411 19.52 -31.80 -13.62
CA GLU A 411 19.33 -31.87 -12.17
C GLU A 411 20.09 -30.73 -11.47
N PRO A 412 19.58 -30.21 -10.33
CA PRO A 412 20.18 -29.05 -9.67
C PRO A 412 21.62 -29.31 -9.20
N GLU A 413 21.98 -30.55 -8.83
CA GLU A 413 23.36 -30.90 -8.47
C GLU A 413 24.32 -30.79 -9.66
N GLU A 414 23.91 -31.24 -10.86
CA GLU A 414 24.72 -31.12 -12.08
C GLU A 414 24.91 -29.65 -12.48
N VAL A 415 23.87 -28.83 -12.27
CA VAL A 415 23.93 -27.39 -12.48
C VAL A 415 24.91 -26.73 -11.51
N GLU A 416 24.91 -27.09 -10.23
CA GLU A 416 25.86 -26.56 -9.24
C GLU A 416 27.31 -26.86 -9.63
N ASP A 417 27.61 -28.07 -10.13
CA ASP A 417 28.95 -28.46 -10.62
C ASP A 417 29.42 -27.57 -11.79
N ILE A 418 28.54 -27.33 -12.78
CA ILE A 418 28.84 -26.47 -13.94
C ILE A 418 29.07 -25.01 -13.48
N LEU A 419 28.23 -24.52 -12.58
CA LEU A 419 28.34 -23.15 -12.05
C LEU A 419 29.62 -22.97 -11.23
N GLU A 420 30.06 -23.99 -10.49
CA GLU A 420 31.33 -23.96 -9.77
C GLU A 420 32.53 -23.82 -10.73
N GLU A 421 32.48 -24.43 -11.93
CA GLU A 421 33.50 -24.22 -12.95
C GLU A 421 33.54 -22.75 -13.42
N PHE A 422 32.38 -22.12 -13.64
CA PHE A 422 32.31 -20.70 -14.01
C PHE A 422 32.81 -19.77 -12.88
N VAL A 423 32.51 -20.11 -11.63
CA VAL A 423 33.03 -19.38 -10.45
C VAL A 423 34.55 -19.49 -10.36
N ASN A 424 35.11 -20.69 -10.59
CA ASN A 424 36.54 -20.93 -10.59
C ASN A 424 37.28 -20.11 -11.67
N LYS A 425 36.63 -19.85 -12.81
CA LYS A 425 37.15 -18.99 -13.89
C LYS A 425 36.87 -17.50 -13.68
N SER A 426 36.29 -17.12 -12.54
CA SER A 426 35.88 -15.74 -12.23
C SER A 426 34.89 -15.15 -13.25
N LEU A 427 34.17 -16.01 -13.96
CA LEU A 427 33.12 -15.64 -14.91
C LEU A 427 31.77 -15.47 -14.22
N LEU A 428 31.58 -16.11 -13.07
CA LEU A 428 30.36 -16.06 -12.26
C LEU A 428 30.71 -15.86 -10.77
N PHE A 429 29.81 -15.27 -9.99
CA PHE A 429 29.97 -15.11 -8.54
C PHE A 429 28.87 -15.89 -7.81
N VAL A 430 29.20 -16.39 -6.61
CA VAL A 430 28.27 -17.14 -5.75
C VAL A 430 28.20 -16.51 -4.36
N ASP A 431 27.00 -16.48 -3.78
CA ASP A 431 26.73 -16.07 -2.41
C ASP A 431 26.46 -17.33 -1.55
N ASN A 432 27.35 -17.61 -0.60
CA ASN A 432 27.36 -18.83 0.21
C ASN A 432 26.63 -18.69 1.55
N ASN A 433 25.90 -17.59 1.78
CA ASN A 433 25.38 -17.23 3.10
C ASN A 433 24.14 -18.04 3.53
N SER A 434 23.37 -18.62 2.61
CA SER A 434 22.23 -19.50 2.90
C SER A 434 22.04 -20.52 1.77
N LYS A 435 21.63 -21.76 2.08
CA LYS A 435 21.12 -22.69 1.05
C LYS A 435 19.66 -22.34 0.74
N PRO A 436 19.25 -22.24 -0.54
CA PRO A 436 20.01 -22.57 -1.75
C PRO A 436 21.06 -21.51 -2.16
N TYR A 437 22.16 -21.95 -2.78
CA TYR A 437 23.21 -21.04 -3.26
C TYR A 437 22.68 -20.10 -4.34
N LEU A 438 23.04 -18.82 -4.23
CA LEU A 438 22.60 -17.79 -5.17
C LEU A 438 23.76 -17.32 -6.04
N TYR A 439 23.56 -17.36 -7.35
CA TYR A 439 24.56 -17.02 -8.35
C TYR A 439 24.23 -15.68 -9.02
N TYR A 440 25.25 -14.90 -9.36
CA TYR A 440 25.08 -13.63 -10.06
C TYR A 440 26.30 -13.26 -10.92
N LEU A 441 26.06 -12.42 -11.92
CA LEU A 441 27.09 -11.85 -12.80
C LEU A 441 27.36 -10.38 -12.43
N HIS A 442 28.59 -9.92 -12.66
CA HIS A 442 28.92 -8.51 -12.51
C HIS A 442 28.36 -7.70 -13.69
N ASP A 443 27.90 -6.45 -13.47
CA ASP A 443 27.28 -5.60 -14.51
C ASP A 443 28.04 -5.55 -15.82
N LEU A 444 29.36 -5.39 -15.73
CA LEU A 444 30.24 -5.29 -16.88
C LEU A 444 30.30 -6.59 -17.69
N GLN A 445 30.14 -7.75 -17.04
CA GLN A 445 30.07 -9.05 -17.70
C GLN A 445 28.75 -9.20 -18.46
N ILE A 446 27.64 -8.75 -17.86
CA ILE A 446 26.33 -8.74 -18.50
C ILE A 446 26.34 -7.79 -19.71
N ASP A 447 26.91 -6.58 -19.57
CA ASP A 447 27.03 -5.63 -20.68
C ASP A 447 27.81 -6.22 -21.85
N PHE A 448 28.92 -6.91 -21.57
CA PHE A 448 29.70 -7.61 -22.58
C PHE A 448 28.86 -8.71 -23.28
N LEU A 449 28.15 -9.54 -22.52
CA LEU A 449 27.33 -10.63 -23.04
C LEU A 449 26.15 -10.12 -23.90
N LEU A 450 25.49 -9.05 -23.47
CA LEU A 450 24.40 -8.40 -24.21
C LEU A 450 24.89 -7.81 -25.54
N GLU A 451 26.09 -7.23 -25.56
CA GLU A 451 26.69 -6.71 -26.79
C GLU A 451 27.11 -7.83 -27.75
N GLN A 452 27.68 -8.93 -27.23
CA GLN A 452 28.11 -10.08 -28.03
C GLN A 452 26.92 -10.81 -28.68
N ASN A 453 25.83 -11.02 -27.92
CA ASN A 453 24.72 -11.88 -28.33
C ASN A 453 23.47 -11.11 -28.76
N ARG A 454 23.60 -9.82 -29.11
CA ARG A 454 22.47 -8.92 -29.42
C ARG A 454 21.48 -9.45 -30.46
N THR A 455 21.97 -10.18 -31.48
CA THR A 455 21.13 -10.76 -32.54
C THR A 455 20.39 -12.03 -32.11
N GLN A 456 20.84 -12.68 -31.03
CA GLN A 456 20.30 -13.95 -30.53
C GLN A 456 19.41 -13.77 -29.29
N LEU A 457 19.32 -12.57 -28.71
CA LEU A 457 18.56 -12.30 -27.48
C LEU A 457 17.10 -12.78 -27.54
N GLU A 458 16.40 -12.54 -28.64
CA GLU A 458 15.01 -12.97 -28.81
C GLU A 458 14.90 -14.51 -28.77
N SER A 459 15.84 -15.21 -29.41
CA SER A 459 15.87 -16.69 -29.42
C SER A 459 16.20 -17.28 -28.04
N LEU A 460 17.09 -16.65 -27.28
CA LEU A 460 17.47 -17.08 -25.93
C LEU A 460 16.32 -16.88 -24.95
N HIS A 461 15.63 -15.74 -24.99
CA HIS A 461 14.42 -15.53 -24.19
C HIS A 461 13.28 -16.50 -24.58
N THR A 462 13.14 -16.80 -25.87
CA THR A 462 12.17 -17.82 -26.33
C THR A 462 12.47 -19.21 -25.76
N LYS A 463 13.75 -19.58 -25.65
CA LYS A 463 14.19 -20.84 -25.03
C LYS A 463 13.76 -20.91 -23.56
N VAL A 464 13.98 -19.85 -22.78
CA VAL A 464 13.59 -19.75 -21.36
C VAL A 464 12.08 -19.98 -21.20
N VAL A 465 11.25 -19.28 -21.99
CA VAL A 465 9.78 -19.37 -21.89
C VAL A 465 9.28 -20.78 -22.25
N ARG A 466 9.85 -21.40 -23.29
CA ARG A 466 9.47 -22.77 -23.69
C ARG A 466 9.81 -23.79 -22.61
N GLN A 467 11.00 -23.70 -22.01
CA GLN A 467 11.39 -24.60 -20.92
C GLN A 467 10.49 -24.45 -19.69
N TYR A 468 10.18 -23.20 -19.33
CA TYR A 468 9.21 -22.92 -18.29
C TYR A 468 7.85 -23.57 -18.56
N GLN A 469 7.29 -23.41 -19.76
CA GLN A 469 6.01 -24.01 -20.14
C GLN A 469 6.03 -25.55 -20.12
N GLN A 470 7.17 -26.17 -20.43
CA GLN A 470 7.33 -27.63 -20.39
C GLN A 470 7.34 -28.18 -18.98
N HIS A 471 8.05 -27.49 -18.06
CA HIS A 471 8.20 -27.91 -16.67
C HIS A 471 6.98 -27.55 -15.79
N TYR A 472 6.26 -26.47 -16.11
CA TYR A 472 5.12 -25.95 -15.34
C TYR A 472 3.79 -26.03 -16.11
N ARG A 473 3.48 -27.21 -16.68
CA ARG A 473 2.24 -27.42 -17.47
C ARG A 473 0.96 -27.25 -16.64
N ASP A 474 1.00 -27.59 -15.36
CA ASP A 474 -0.16 -27.53 -14.45
C ASP A 474 -0.44 -26.12 -13.90
N GLY A 475 0.31 -25.11 -14.37
CA GLY A 475 0.18 -23.71 -13.98
C GLY A 475 1.45 -23.17 -13.29
N PRO A 476 1.52 -21.85 -13.08
CA PRO A 476 2.67 -21.24 -12.43
C PRO A 476 2.86 -21.78 -11.00
N PRO A 477 4.10 -21.82 -10.50
CA PRO A 477 4.36 -22.30 -9.14
C PRO A 477 3.57 -21.46 -8.13
N THR A 478 2.82 -22.14 -7.27
CA THR A 478 1.93 -21.51 -6.27
C THR A 478 2.57 -21.37 -4.90
N SER A 479 3.74 -21.98 -4.68
CA SER A 479 4.50 -21.86 -3.45
C SER A 479 5.30 -20.56 -3.43
N GLY A 480 5.38 -19.92 -2.27
CA GLY A 480 6.19 -18.71 -2.04
C GLY A 480 7.67 -19.01 -1.79
N ASP A 481 8.16 -20.16 -2.24
CA ASP A 481 9.56 -20.56 -2.07
C ASP A 481 10.46 -19.59 -2.87
N GLU A 482 11.70 -19.37 -2.41
CA GLU A 482 12.66 -18.45 -3.04
C GLU A 482 12.89 -18.74 -4.54
N GLU A 483 12.71 -20.00 -4.94
CA GLU A 483 12.83 -20.51 -6.30
C GLU A 483 11.67 -20.06 -7.21
N SER A 484 10.47 -19.95 -6.67
CA SER A 484 9.23 -19.60 -7.38
C SER A 484 9.09 -18.09 -7.59
N LEU A 485 9.73 -17.30 -6.72
CA LEU A 485 9.76 -15.83 -6.79
C LEU A 485 10.40 -15.30 -8.07
N TYR A 486 11.44 -15.97 -8.60
CA TYR A 486 12.07 -15.58 -9.85
C TYR A 486 11.09 -15.60 -11.02
N TRP A 487 10.34 -16.71 -11.17
CA TRP A 487 9.36 -16.87 -12.25
C TRP A 487 8.22 -15.87 -12.15
N ILE A 488 7.66 -15.67 -10.96
CA ILE A 488 6.56 -14.70 -10.77
C ILE A 488 7.00 -13.27 -11.13
N ARG A 489 8.26 -12.93 -10.85
CA ARG A 489 8.84 -11.61 -11.15
C ARG A 489 9.18 -11.43 -12.63
N TYR A 490 9.95 -12.35 -13.21
CA TYR A 490 10.62 -12.15 -14.51
C TYR A 490 10.01 -12.92 -15.69
N LEU A 491 8.96 -13.74 -15.49
CA LEU A 491 8.33 -14.44 -16.61
C LEU A 491 7.73 -13.48 -17.65
N THR A 492 7.05 -12.42 -17.21
CA THR A 492 6.51 -11.37 -18.09
C THR A 492 7.61 -10.64 -18.85
N TYR A 493 8.74 -10.38 -18.19
CA TYR A 493 9.93 -9.81 -18.81
C TYR A 493 10.51 -10.69 -19.92
N HIS A 494 10.69 -11.99 -19.67
CA HIS A 494 11.22 -12.92 -20.66
C HIS A 494 10.28 -13.06 -21.87
N MET A 495 8.96 -13.13 -21.65
CA MET A 495 7.97 -13.16 -22.74
C MET A 495 7.98 -11.86 -23.57
N ALA A 496 8.09 -10.70 -22.92
CA ALA A 496 8.15 -9.41 -23.61
C ALA A 496 9.42 -9.25 -24.45
N LYS A 497 10.59 -9.67 -23.92
CA LYS A 497 11.87 -9.63 -24.67
C LYS A 497 11.96 -10.67 -25.78
N ALA A 498 11.25 -11.79 -25.65
CA ALA A 498 11.09 -12.79 -26.71
C ALA A 498 10.07 -12.39 -27.79
N ASN A 499 9.37 -11.25 -27.63
CA ASN A 499 8.30 -10.79 -28.52
C ASN A 499 7.15 -11.82 -28.70
N LEU A 500 6.88 -12.62 -27.66
CA LEU A 500 5.81 -13.62 -27.64
C LEU A 500 4.48 -12.98 -27.21
N THR A 501 3.89 -12.18 -28.09
CA THR A 501 2.72 -11.33 -27.76
C THR A 501 1.50 -12.11 -27.29
N GLN A 502 1.16 -13.21 -27.96
CA GLN A 502 -0.03 -14.02 -27.63
C GLN A 502 0.08 -14.71 -26.27
N GLU A 503 1.27 -15.21 -25.93
CA GLU A 503 1.53 -15.91 -24.67
C GLU A 503 1.55 -14.92 -23.51
N LEU A 504 2.16 -13.75 -23.73
CA LEU A 504 2.12 -12.63 -22.78
C LEU A 504 0.69 -12.14 -22.55
N TYR A 505 -0.09 -11.99 -23.62
CA TYR A 505 -1.51 -11.61 -23.59
C TYR A 505 -2.32 -12.61 -22.77
N SER A 506 -2.18 -13.90 -23.06
CA SER A 506 -2.84 -15.00 -22.33
C SER A 506 -2.50 -15.01 -20.84
N LEU A 507 -1.23 -14.81 -20.49
CA LEU A 507 -0.77 -14.81 -19.10
C LEU A 507 -1.27 -13.57 -18.35
N MET A 508 -1.01 -12.38 -18.88
CA MET A 508 -1.33 -11.12 -18.20
C MET A 508 -2.83 -10.88 -18.09
N PHE A 509 -3.63 -11.29 -19.07
CA PHE A 509 -5.09 -11.14 -19.01
C PHE A 509 -5.78 -12.34 -18.36
N SER A 510 -5.05 -13.21 -17.65
CA SER A 510 -5.63 -14.25 -16.82
C SER A 510 -5.86 -13.75 -15.39
N LEU A 511 -7.11 -13.79 -14.92
CA LEU A 511 -7.43 -13.44 -13.53
C LEU A 511 -6.67 -14.31 -12.50
N ASN A 512 -6.33 -15.56 -12.84
CA ASN A 512 -5.56 -16.45 -11.96
C ASN A 512 -4.12 -15.96 -11.77
N TRP A 513 -3.50 -15.44 -12.83
CA TRP A 513 -2.15 -14.86 -12.75
C TRP A 513 -2.15 -13.60 -11.89
N VAL A 514 -3.15 -12.73 -12.09
CA VAL A 514 -3.36 -11.53 -11.27
C VAL A 514 -3.48 -11.89 -9.78
N ILE A 515 -4.26 -12.93 -9.45
CA ILE A 515 -4.40 -13.43 -8.07
C ILE A 515 -3.05 -13.88 -7.49
N ILE A 516 -2.31 -14.73 -8.20
CA ILE A 516 -1.05 -15.30 -7.71
C ILE A 516 0.00 -14.20 -7.52
N LYS A 517 0.17 -13.34 -8.52
CA LYS A 517 1.16 -12.27 -8.51
C LYS A 517 0.82 -11.20 -7.46
N ALA A 518 -0.44 -10.78 -7.35
CA ALA A 518 -0.85 -9.81 -6.34
C ALA A 518 -0.71 -10.36 -4.91
N LYS A 519 -0.96 -11.66 -4.69
CA LYS A 519 -0.82 -12.29 -3.37
C LYS A 519 0.63 -12.37 -2.89
N ILE A 520 1.58 -12.57 -3.81
CA ILE A 520 3.02 -12.78 -3.50
C ILE A 520 3.81 -11.47 -3.53
N MET A 521 3.65 -10.66 -4.59
CA MET A 521 4.44 -9.44 -4.82
C MET A 521 3.67 -8.14 -4.52
N GLY A 522 2.34 -8.22 -4.33
CA GLY A 522 1.48 -7.04 -4.21
C GLY A 522 1.04 -6.45 -5.55
N PRO A 523 0.06 -5.53 -5.54
CA PRO A 523 -0.50 -4.95 -6.76
C PRO A 523 0.42 -3.94 -7.45
N ALA A 524 1.33 -3.27 -6.72
CA ALA A 524 2.20 -2.23 -7.28
C ALA A 524 3.11 -2.75 -8.42
N HIS A 525 3.75 -3.91 -8.21
CA HIS A 525 4.57 -4.54 -9.25
C HIS A 525 3.72 -4.98 -10.44
N LEU A 526 2.53 -5.52 -10.19
CA LEU A 526 1.63 -5.97 -11.25
C LEU A 526 1.16 -4.78 -12.12
N ILE A 527 0.78 -3.67 -11.50
CA ILE A 527 0.42 -2.43 -12.21
C ILE A 527 1.60 -1.95 -13.06
N ASN A 528 2.83 -2.04 -12.53
CA ASN A 528 4.02 -1.68 -13.27
C ASN A 528 4.19 -2.52 -14.54
N ASP A 529 3.95 -3.83 -14.49
CA ASP A 529 4.04 -4.70 -15.66
C ASP A 529 3.09 -4.27 -16.79
N TYR A 530 1.84 -3.89 -16.45
CA TYR A 530 0.87 -3.40 -17.47
C TYR A 530 1.26 -2.05 -18.07
N VAL A 531 2.01 -1.22 -17.33
CA VAL A 531 2.53 0.06 -17.81
C VAL A 531 3.76 -0.14 -18.68
N GLU A 532 4.73 -0.94 -18.23
CA GLU A 532 5.99 -1.19 -18.94
C GLU A 532 5.76 -1.91 -20.28
N TYR A 533 4.93 -2.96 -20.27
CA TYR A 533 4.62 -3.76 -21.47
C TYR A 533 3.41 -3.25 -22.24
N GLY A 534 2.88 -2.08 -21.87
CA GLY A 534 1.68 -1.51 -22.48
C GLY A 534 1.79 -1.34 -24.01
N SER A 535 2.95 -0.92 -24.52
CA SER A 535 3.18 -0.76 -25.96
C SER A 535 3.12 -2.06 -26.77
N ILE A 536 3.40 -3.20 -26.13
CA ILE A 536 3.33 -4.53 -26.73
C ILE A 536 1.89 -5.06 -26.63
N LEU A 537 1.27 -4.92 -25.45
CA LEU A 537 -0.10 -5.37 -25.19
C LEU A 537 -1.16 -4.58 -26.00
N ASP A 538 -0.92 -3.29 -26.23
CA ASP A 538 -1.83 -2.41 -27.00
C ASP A 538 -1.94 -2.81 -28.48
N GLN A 539 -0.99 -3.57 -29.02
CA GLN A 539 -1.04 -4.05 -30.41
C GLN A 539 -2.15 -5.08 -30.64
N GLU A 540 -2.47 -5.88 -29.63
CA GLU A 540 -3.53 -6.90 -29.68
C GLU A 540 -4.89 -6.29 -29.30
N ASN A 541 -4.98 -5.73 -28.09
CA ASN A 541 -6.22 -5.11 -27.60
C ASN A 541 -5.96 -4.10 -26.47
N SER A 542 -5.96 -2.81 -26.82
CA SER A 542 -5.77 -1.71 -25.87
C SER A 542 -6.91 -1.56 -24.86
N GLU A 543 -8.13 -1.96 -25.22
CA GLU A 543 -9.31 -1.83 -24.36
C GLU A 543 -9.23 -2.80 -23.17
N VAL A 544 -8.86 -4.07 -23.42
CA VAL A 544 -8.72 -5.08 -22.36
C VAL A 544 -7.62 -4.69 -21.38
N ARG A 545 -6.49 -4.16 -21.87
CA ARG A 545 -5.43 -3.64 -20.99
C ARG A 545 -5.94 -2.53 -20.08
N SER A 546 -6.64 -1.55 -20.64
CA SER A 546 -7.21 -0.45 -19.88
C SER A 546 -8.16 -0.95 -18.79
N GLN A 547 -8.98 -1.96 -19.10
CA GLN A 547 -9.91 -2.55 -18.14
C GLN A 547 -9.20 -3.26 -16.97
N PHE A 548 -8.16 -4.06 -17.24
CA PHE A 548 -7.36 -4.70 -16.18
C PHE A 548 -6.57 -3.69 -15.35
N GLN A 549 -6.02 -2.66 -16.00
CA GLN A 549 -5.30 -1.60 -15.33
C GLN A 549 -6.22 -0.77 -14.42
N GLU A 550 -7.42 -0.41 -14.90
CA GLU A 550 -8.44 0.27 -14.09
C GLU A 550 -8.90 -0.63 -12.92
N PHE A 551 -9.11 -1.92 -13.17
CA PHE A 551 -9.45 -2.88 -12.13
C PHE A 551 -8.39 -2.92 -11.01
N LEU A 552 -7.11 -2.96 -11.38
CA LEU A 552 -6.01 -3.01 -10.42
C LEU A 552 -5.77 -1.69 -9.71
N SER A 553 -5.95 -0.55 -10.40
CA SER A 553 -5.82 0.75 -9.74
C SER A 553 -6.96 0.95 -8.75
N LEU A 554 -8.23 0.77 -9.15
CA LEU A 554 -9.41 0.86 -8.28
C LEU A 554 -9.30 -0.02 -7.03
N ASN A 555 -8.85 -1.25 -7.19
CA ASN A 555 -8.79 -2.23 -6.11
C ASN A 555 -7.40 -2.38 -5.48
N GLY A 556 -6.42 -1.55 -5.85
CA GLY A 556 -5.04 -1.67 -5.35
C GLY A 556 -4.98 -1.71 -3.83
N HIS A 557 -5.60 -0.72 -3.18
CA HIS A 557 -5.72 -0.66 -1.72
C HIS A 557 -6.41 -1.88 -1.08
N GLN A 558 -7.31 -2.57 -1.81
CA GLN A 558 -8.01 -3.76 -1.30
C GLN A 558 -7.16 -5.02 -1.47
N LEU A 559 -6.48 -5.17 -2.61
CA LEU A 559 -5.56 -6.27 -2.89
C LEU A 559 -4.35 -6.26 -1.92
N GLU A 560 -4.09 -5.12 -1.30
CA GLU A 560 -3.12 -4.94 -0.23
C GLU A 560 -3.60 -5.39 1.16
N GLN A 561 -4.92 -5.41 1.40
CA GLN A 561 -5.46 -5.75 2.71
C GLN A 561 -5.25 -7.22 3.03
N ARG A 562 -4.93 -7.50 4.29
CA ARG A 562 -4.98 -8.85 4.85
C ARG A 562 -6.18 -8.96 5.80
N PRO A 563 -6.99 -10.00 5.67
CA PRO A 563 -6.82 -11.15 4.77
C PRO A 563 -7.00 -10.80 3.28
N PHE A 564 -6.21 -11.44 2.41
CA PHE A 564 -6.24 -11.19 0.97
C PHE A 564 -7.66 -11.38 0.44
N PRO A 565 -8.23 -10.38 -0.27
CA PRO A 565 -9.62 -10.42 -0.70
C PRO A 565 -9.82 -11.46 -1.81
N ASP A 566 -11.05 -11.92 -1.98
CA ASP A 566 -11.39 -12.74 -3.13
C ASP A 566 -11.46 -11.87 -4.39
N VAL A 567 -10.39 -11.90 -5.18
CA VAL A 567 -10.26 -11.11 -6.43
C VAL A 567 -11.40 -11.42 -7.41
N VAL A 568 -11.95 -12.63 -7.41
CA VAL A 568 -13.11 -12.97 -8.26
C VAL A 568 -14.31 -12.13 -7.84
N GLN A 569 -14.55 -11.97 -6.53
CA GLN A 569 -15.65 -11.13 -6.03
C GLN A 569 -15.42 -9.64 -6.33
N LEU A 570 -14.17 -9.16 -6.28
CA LEU A 570 -13.84 -7.80 -6.69
C LEU A 570 -14.05 -7.60 -8.19
N ALA A 571 -13.70 -8.59 -9.00
CA ALA A 571 -13.84 -8.55 -10.45
C ALA A 571 -15.29 -8.64 -10.92
N LEU A 572 -16.17 -9.33 -10.16
CA LEU A 572 -17.63 -9.29 -10.38
C LEU A 572 -18.23 -7.90 -10.19
N SER A 573 -17.55 -7.02 -9.45
CA SER A 573 -17.99 -5.64 -9.36
C SER A 573 -17.67 -4.83 -10.62
N GLN A 574 -16.93 -5.33 -11.61
CA GLN A 574 -16.59 -4.58 -12.83
C GLN A 574 -17.79 -4.48 -13.80
N PRO A 575 -17.80 -3.52 -14.74
CA PRO A 575 -18.89 -3.40 -15.72
C PRO A 575 -19.08 -4.69 -16.52
N PRO A 576 -20.32 -5.08 -16.88
CA PRO A 576 -20.60 -6.36 -17.52
C PRO A 576 -19.95 -6.51 -18.91
N ASN A 577 -19.64 -5.39 -19.56
CA ASN A 577 -18.95 -5.38 -20.85
C ASN A 577 -17.45 -5.69 -20.72
N SER A 578 -16.87 -5.55 -19.53
CA SER A 578 -15.45 -5.77 -19.29
C SER A 578 -15.06 -7.24 -19.36
N GLU A 579 -13.89 -7.51 -19.92
CA GLU A 579 -13.29 -8.85 -19.95
C GLU A 579 -12.99 -9.37 -18.55
N VAL A 580 -12.61 -8.49 -17.62
CA VAL A 580 -12.38 -8.81 -16.21
C VAL A 580 -13.65 -9.39 -15.58
N TYR A 581 -14.81 -8.79 -15.85
CA TYR A 581 -16.11 -9.25 -15.36
C TYR A 581 -16.48 -10.61 -15.97
N LYS A 582 -16.33 -10.78 -17.28
CA LYS A 582 -16.68 -12.04 -17.97
C LYS A 582 -15.88 -13.22 -17.44
N GLN A 583 -14.57 -13.03 -17.24
CA GLN A 583 -13.72 -14.06 -16.65
C GLN A 583 -14.13 -14.37 -15.20
N ALA A 584 -14.41 -13.33 -14.41
CA ALA A 584 -14.84 -13.50 -13.03
C ALA A 584 -16.20 -14.21 -12.92
N GLN A 585 -17.16 -13.90 -13.80
CA GLN A 585 -18.46 -14.54 -13.87
C GLN A 585 -18.33 -16.04 -14.16
N LEU A 586 -17.51 -16.42 -15.13
CA LEU A 586 -17.25 -17.82 -15.46
C LEU A 586 -16.55 -18.56 -14.32
N GLN A 587 -15.55 -17.95 -13.68
CA GLN A 587 -14.88 -18.54 -12.52
C GLN A 587 -15.82 -18.66 -11.31
N ALA A 588 -16.65 -17.66 -11.07
CA ALA A 588 -17.64 -17.64 -10.00
C ALA A 588 -18.61 -18.80 -10.18
N GLN A 589 -19.27 -18.93 -11.34
CA GLN A 589 -20.21 -20.02 -11.64
C GLN A 589 -19.60 -21.42 -11.41
N ASN A 590 -18.34 -21.61 -11.82
CA ASN A 590 -17.63 -22.88 -11.60
C ASN A 590 -17.36 -23.16 -10.12
N ARG A 591 -17.02 -22.12 -9.34
CA ARG A 591 -16.73 -22.24 -7.90
C ARG A 591 -18.00 -22.30 -7.04
N THR A 592 -19.12 -21.73 -7.49
CA THR A 592 -20.42 -21.84 -6.82
C THR A 592 -20.90 -23.30 -6.79
N LYS A 593 -20.66 -24.06 -7.87
CA LYS A 593 -20.88 -25.52 -7.89
C LYS A 593 -20.07 -26.28 -6.83
N ALA A 594 -18.96 -25.71 -6.38
CA ALA A 594 -18.10 -26.22 -5.30
C ALA A 594 -18.48 -25.70 -3.90
N GLY A 595 -19.58 -24.94 -3.77
CA GLY A 595 -20.10 -24.46 -2.49
C GLY A 595 -19.60 -23.08 -2.03
N LYS A 596 -18.85 -22.34 -2.87
CA LYS A 596 -18.47 -20.94 -2.57
C LYS A 596 -19.62 -19.98 -2.86
N LEU A 597 -19.66 -18.85 -2.14
CA LEU A 597 -20.67 -17.80 -2.30
C LEU A 597 -20.10 -16.62 -3.10
N TYR A 598 -20.79 -16.23 -4.16
CA TYR A 598 -20.48 -15.06 -4.98
C TYR A 598 -21.73 -14.20 -5.18
N PHE A 599 -21.52 -12.89 -5.28
CA PHE A 599 -22.58 -11.91 -5.46
C PHE A 599 -22.28 -11.01 -6.66
N ASP A 600 -23.26 -10.83 -7.52
CA ASP A 600 -23.23 -9.94 -8.68
C ASP A 600 -23.88 -8.60 -8.35
N LEU A 601 -23.36 -7.51 -8.93
CA LEU A 601 -23.83 -6.14 -8.69
C LEU A 601 -24.71 -5.69 -9.86
N VAL A 602 -26.03 -5.82 -9.67
CA VAL A 602 -27.03 -5.70 -10.76
C VAL A 602 -27.12 -4.26 -11.29
N ASN A 603 -27.01 -3.26 -10.43
CA ASN A 603 -27.32 -1.88 -10.76
C ASN A 603 -26.11 -1.04 -11.24
N LYS A 604 -24.95 -1.66 -11.53
CA LYS A 604 -23.73 -0.90 -11.85
C LYS A 604 -23.80 -0.14 -13.18
N SER A 605 -24.62 -0.57 -14.15
CA SER A 605 -24.81 0.17 -15.41
C SER A 605 -25.42 1.57 -15.20
N GLY A 606 -26.07 1.82 -14.07
CA GLY A 606 -26.56 3.16 -13.68
C GLY A 606 -25.56 3.97 -12.85
N VAL A 607 -24.46 3.36 -12.39
CA VAL A 607 -23.36 4.01 -11.67
C VAL A 607 -22.29 4.35 -12.70
N ASP A 608 -22.62 5.26 -13.61
CA ASP A 608 -21.67 5.79 -14.59
C ASP A 608 -20.45 6.38 -13.86
N ASN A 609 -19.25 5.96 -14.23
CA ASN A 609 -18.04 6.67 -13.84
C ASN A 609 -18.21 8.15 -14.25
N LEU A 610 -18.22 9.04 -13.25
CA LEU A 610 -18.36 10.49 -13.44
C LEU A 610 -17.17 11.06 -14.23
N SER A 611 -16.02 10.37 -14.21
CA SER A 611 -14.84 10.71 -14.99
C SER A 611 -15.01 10.26 -16.43
N ARG A 612 -14.88 11.21 -17.36
CA ARG A 612 -14.87 11.00 -18.81
C ARG A 612 -13.66 10.17 -19.25
N LEU A 613 -12.51 10.40 -18.62
CA LEU A 613 -11.25 9.75 -18.98
C LEU A 613 -10.40 9.60 -17.72
N VAL A 614 -9.75 8.45 -17.58
CA VAL A 614 -8.74 8.17 -16.55
C VAL A 614 -7.45 7.84 -17.27
N ILE A 615 -6.40 8.63 -17.00
CA ILE A 615 -5.07 8.45 -17.60
C ILE A 615 -4.12 8.02 -16.48
N HIS A 616 -3.28 7.02 -16.75
CA HIS A 616 -2.22 6.57 -15.86
C HIS A 616 -0.86 6.91 -16.47
N PRO A 617 -0.44 8.19 -16.42
CA PRO A 617 0.71 8.66 -17.19
C PRO A 617 2.05 8.23 -16.58
N HIS A 618 2.14 8.09 -15.26
CA HIS A 618 3.38 8.11 -14.51
C HIS A 618 3.47 6.96 -13.52
N GLN A 619 4.69 6.52 -13.24
CA GLN A 619 4.98 5.62 -12.12
C GLN A 619 5.22 6.47 -10.87
N GLY A 620 4.30 6.41 -9.91
CA GLY A 620 4.32 7.22 -8.68
C GLY A 620 3.37 8.43 -8.70
N SER A 621 3.36 9.18 -7.59
CA SER A 621 2.41 10.28 -7.34
C SER A 621 2.49 11.40 -8.38
N ILE A 622 1.33 11.97 -8.71
CA ILE A 622 1.22 13.08 -9.67
C ILE A 622 0.98 14.37 -8.92
N TYR A 623 2.02 15.21 -8.84
CA TYR A 623 1.96 16.48 -8.10
C TYR A 623 1.23 17.58 -8.88
N SER A 624 1.38 17.61 -10.21
CA SER A 624 0.76 18.64 -11.03
C SER A 624 0.38 18.15 -12.41
N ALA A 625 -0.83 18.52 -12.84
CA ALA A 625 -1.30 18.37 -14.20
C ALA A 625 -2.02 19.66 -14.63
N CYS A 626 -1.89 20.04 -15.90
CA CYS A 626 -2.52 21.23 -16.44
C CYS A 626 -2.99 21.06 -17.88
N PHE A 627 -4.09 21.74 -18.21
CA PHE A 627 -4.56 21.88 -19.60
C PHE A 627 -3.67 22.85 -20.38
N SER A 628 -3.52 22.60 -21.68
CA SER A 628 -3.12 23.63 -22.63
C SER A 628 -4.24 24.66 -22.79
N GLN A 629 -3.87 25.86 -23.26
CA GLN A 629 -4.81 26.98 -23.41
C GLN A 629 -5.97 26.69 -24.38
N ASP A 630 -5.73 25.85 -25.39
CA ASP A 630 -6.75 25.38 -26.33
C ASP A 630 -7.58 24.19 -25.79
N GLY A 631 -7.24 23.65 -24.61
CA GLY A 631 -7.88 22.49 -24.00
C GLY A 631 -7.62 21.16 -24.71
N THR A 632 -6.76 21.11 -25.74
CA THR A 632 -6.54 19.91 -26.55
C THR A 632 -5.49 18.97 -25.97
N LYS A 633 -4.58 19.49 -25.15
CA LYS A 633 -3.46 18.76 -24.55
C LYS A 633 -3.50 18.88 -23.02
N ILE A 634 -2.91 17.89 -22.36
CA ILE A 634 -2.68 17.87 -20.92
C ILE A 634 -1.21 17.60 -20.70
N ALA A 635 -0.54 18.46 -19.94
CA ALA A 635 0.80 18.19 -19.44
C ALA A 635 0.70 17.71 -17.99
N SER A 636 1.53 16.75 -17.64
CA SER A 636 1.56 16.18 -16.29
C SER A 636 2.97 15.86 -15.86
N CYS A 637 3.21 16.05 -14.57
CA CYS A 637 4.48 15.80 -13.91
C CYS A 637 4.24 15.33 -12.46
N GLY A 638 5.26 14.73 -11.85
CA GLY A 638 5.13 14.24 -10.49
C GLY A 638 6.43 13.64 -9.97
N ALA A 639 6.29 12.59 -9.16
CA ALA A 639 7.41 11.87 -8.55
C ALA A 639 8.28 11.14 -9.59
N CYS A 640 7.77 10.93 -10.80
CA CYS A 640 8.57 10.57 -11.95
C CYS A 640 9.34 11.81 -12.44
N LYS A 641 10.63 11.62 -12.71
CA LYS A 641 11.56 12.65 -13.22
C LYS A 641 11.21 13.15 -14.64
N THR A 642 10.05 12.76 -15.17
CA THR A 642 9.60 12.96 -16.54
C THR A 642 8.37 13.86 -16.62
N LEU A 643 8.37 14.74 -17.62
CA LEU A 643 7.17 15.44 -18.07
C LEU A 643 6.52 14.65 -19.20
N LYS A 644 5.21 14.40 -19.11
CA LYS A 644 4.46 13.73 -20.17
C LYS A 644 3.29 14.59 -20.63
N VAL A 645 3.07 14.60 -21.95
CA VAL A 645 2.00 15.36 -22.59
C VAL A 645 1.07 14.40 -23.32
N PHE A 646 -0.23 14.54 -23.08
CA PHE A 646 -1.30 13.70 -23.59
C PHE A 646 -2.32 14.52 -24.36
N LYS A 647 -3.07 13.86 -25.24
CA LYS A 647 -4.26 14.43 -25.84
C LYS A 647 -5.43 14.35 -24.85
N SER A 648 -6.13 15.46 -24.62
CA SER A 648 -7.22 15.53 -23.64
C SER A 648 -8.43 14.65 -24.00
N THR A 649 -8.64 14.38 -25.29
CA THR A 649 -9.83 13.62 -25.75
C THR A 649 -9.68 12.11 -25.65
N SER A 650 -8.49 11.57 -25.97
CA SER A 650 -8.23 10.12 -26.04
C SER A 650 -7.29 9.61 -24.96
N GLY A 651 -6.55 10.49 -24.28
CA GLY A 651 -5.48 10.08 -23.35
C GLY A 651 -4.23 9.55 -24.05
N GLU A 652 -4.17 9.65 -25.38
CA GLU A 652 -3.01 9.23 -26.17
C GLU A 652 -1.79 10.07 -25.81
N LYS A 653 -0.66 9.38 -25.58
CA LYS A 653 0.62 10.00 -25.24
C LYS A 653 1.23 10.65 -26.47
N LEU A 654 1.42 11.97 -26.41
CA LEU A 654 2.04 12.75 -27.49
C LEU A 654 3.55 12.89 -27.30
N MET A 655 4.00 13.14 -26.06
CA MET A 655 5.41 13.38 -25.76
C MET A 655 5.80 12.87 -24.38
N GLU A 656 7.07 12.49 -24.25
CA GLU A 656 7.75 12.17 -22.99
C GLU A 656 9.11 12.84 -22.97
N ILE A 657 9.36 13.59 -21.90
CA ILE A 657 10.57 14.38 -21.73
C ILE A 657 11.17 14.01 -20.38
N PRO A 658 12.40 13.48 -20.30
CA PRO A 658 13.15 13.39 -19.04
C PRO A 658 13.49 14.82 -18.62
N ALA A 659 12.70 15.37 -17.70
CA ALA A 659 12.70 16.79 -17.43
C ALA A 659 13.80 17.16 -16.43
N HIS A 660 13.88 16.45 -15.32
CA HIS A 660 14.77 16.77 -14.19
C HIS A 660 15.47 15.52 -13.66
N ASP A 661 16.45 15.70 -12.77
CA ASP A 661 17.16 14.60 -12.12
C ASP A 661 16.50 14.19 -10.79
N ASP A 662 15.57 15.00 -10.28
CA ASP A 662 14.74 14.75 -9.10
C ASP A 662 13.24 14.97 -9.45
N GLU A 663 12.37 14.88 -8.45
CA GLU A 663 10.91 14.97 -8.63
C GLU A 663 10.45 16.33 -9.19
N VAL A 664 9.46 16.31 -10.08
CA VAL A 664 8.96 17.52 -10.75
C VAL A 664 7.66 17.95 -10.06
N LEU A 665 7.72 19.09 -9.36
CA LEU A 665 6.64 19.55 -8.47
C LEU A 665 5.52 20.25 -9.24
N CYS A 666 5.85 21.06 -10.25
CA CYS A 666 4.86 21.77 -11.04
C CYS A 666 5.28 21.91 -12.52
N CYS A 667 4.27 21.90 -13.39
CA CYS A 667 4.37 22.18 -14.81
C CYS A 667 3.29 23.17 -15.25
N ALA A 668 3.61 24.03 -16.23
CA ALA A 668 2.66 25.00 -16.77
C ALA A 668 2.89 25.24 -18.28
N PHE A 669 1.78 25.38 -19.02
CA PHE A 669 1.79 25.85 -20.42
C PHE A 669 1.86 27.38 -20.50
N SER A 670 2.50 27.88 -21.55
CA SER A 670 2.40 29.28 -21.94
C SER A 670 1.03 29.64 -22.55
N PRO A 671 0.66 30.93 -22.60
CA PRO A 671 -0.55 31.43 -23.25
C PRO A 671 -0.77 30.95 -24.69
N ASP A 672 0.32 30.75 -25.44
CA ASP A 672 0.28 30.29 -26.83
C ASP A 672 0.33 28.75 -26.95
N GLY A 673 0.46 28.02 -25.84
CA GLY A 673 0.56 26.56 -25.80
C GLY A 673 1.85 25.99 -26.39
N ARG A 674 2.81 26.83 -26.79
CA ARG A 674 4.06 26.41 -27.45
C ARG A 674 5.18 26.08 -26.49
N LEU A 675 5.16 26.66 -25.30
CA LEU A 675 6.19 26.48 -24.29
C LEU A 675 5.62 25.74 -23.08
N LEU A 676 6.48 24.97 -22.44
CA LEU A 676 6.21 24.27 -21.20
C LEU A 676 7.30 24.61 -20.19
N ALA A 677 6.92 25.09 -19.02
CA ALA A 677 7.83 25.26 -17.89
C ALA A 677 7.68 24.10 -16.92
N THR A 678 8.80 23.64 -16.36
CA THR A 678 8.87 22.66 -15.28
C THR A 678 9.76 23.17 -14.17
N CYS A 679 9.37 22.89 -12.93
CA CYS A 679 10.16 23.16 -11.74
C CYS A 679 10.21 21.92 -10.85
N SER A 680 11.33 21.74 -10.15
CA SER A 680 11.67 20.48 -9.48
C SER A 680 12.36 20.72 -8.13
N SER A 681 12.39 19.66 -7.32
CA SER A 681 13.22 19.59 -6.11
C SER A 681 14.72 19.66 -6.37
N ASP A 682 15.16 19.52 -7.64
CA ASP A 682 16.55 19.75 -8.06
C ASP A 682 16.98 21.24 -8.05
N ARG A 683 16.09 22.15 -7.62
CA ARG A 683 16.28 23.61 -7.52
C ARG A 683 16.33 24.32 -8.87
N LYS A 684 16.01 23.61 -9.98
CA LYS A 684 16.09 24.16 -11.33
C LYS A 684 14.70 24.43 -11.90
N VAL A 685 14.66 25.43 -12.78
CA VAL A 685 13.49 25.74 -13.61
C VAL A 685 13.88 25.55 -15.06
N LYS A 686 13.18 24.68 -15.78
CA LYS A 686 13.44 24.36 -17.20
C LYS A 686 12.27 24.78 -18.06
N VAL A 687 12.58 25.28 -19.26
CA VAL A 687 11.60 25.69 -20.27
C VAL A 687 11.83 24.90 -21.54
N TRP A 688 10.77 24.28 -22.02
CA TRP A 688 10.75 23.32 -23.12
C TRP A 688 9.90 23.83 -24.27
N ASN A 689 10.26 23.41 -25.48
CA ASN A 689 9.39 23.56 -26.64
C ASN A 689 8.37 22.41 -26.66
N GLY A 690 7.08 22.76 -26.55
CA GLY A 690 5.94 21.84 -26.50
C GLY A 690 5.54 21.19 -27.84
N GLU A 691 6.24 21.46 -28.93
CA GLU A 691 6.08 20.75 -30.21
C GLU A 691 7.23 19.78 -30.49
N ARG A 692 8.47 20.17 -30.16
CA ARG A 692 9.68 19.42 -30.49
C ARG A 692 10.28 18.65 -29.31
N ALA A 693 9.73 18.80 -28.11
CA ALA A 693 10.27 18.22 -26.88
C ALA A 693 11.75 18.59 -26.63
N MET A 694 12.16 19.79 -27.08
CA MET A 694 13.54 20.28 -26.94
C MET A 694 13.65 21.25 -25.78
N LEU A 695 14.71 21.09 -24.98
CA LEU A 695 15.08 22.04 -23.94
C LEU A 695 15.46 23.38 -24.59
N LEU A 696 14.76 24.45 -24.22
CA LEU A 696 15.07 25.79 -24.70
C LEU A 696 16.01 26.49 -23.73
N ARG A 697 15.66 26.51 -22.44
CA ARG A 697 16.46 27.14 -21.39
C ARG A 697 16.36 26.40 -20.06
N THR A 698 17.44 26.50 -19.30
CA THR A 698 17.51 26.13 -17.89
C THR A 698 17.93 27.35 -17.11
N PHE A 699 17.21 27.65 -16.03
CA PHE A 699 17.63 28.62 -15.03
C PHE A 699 18.21 27.82 -13.86
N GLU A 700 19.53 27.90 -13.70
CA GLU A 700 20.30 27.23 -12.64
C GLU A 700 20.82 28.29 -11.66
N GLU A 701 21.11 27.89 -10.42
CA GLU A 701 21.84 28.66 -9.38
C GLU A 701 21.11 29.83 -8.69
N GLU A 702 19.89 30.16 -9.08
CA GLU A 702 19.18 31.31 -8.49
C GLU A 702 18.26 30.97 -7.31
N HIS A 703 17.69 29.77 -7.26
CA HIS A 703 16.96 29.28 -6.09
C HIS A 703 17.90 28.36 -5.29
N GLU A 704 17.99 28.58 -3.99
CA GLU A 704 18.87 27.80 -3.10
C GLU A 704 18.20 26.50 -2.66
N GLU A 705 16.86 26.52 -2.62
CA GLU A 705 15.99 25.42 -2.23
C GLU A 705 15.02 25.01 -3.35
N GLN A 706 14.22 23.97 -3.08
CA GLN A 706 13.26 23.44 -4.05
C GLN A 706 12.23 24.49 -4.52
N VAL A 707 11.83 24.39 -5.79
CA VAL A 707 10.86 25.29 -6.42
C VAL A 707 9.51 24.59 -6.49
N ASN A 708 8.55 25.05 -5.69
CA ASN A 708 7.24 24.42 -5.47
C ASN A 708 6.26 24.63 -6.63
N HIS A 709 6.26 25.82 -7.23
CA HIS A 709 5.25 26.19 -8.21
C HIS A 709 5.80 27.12 -9.28
N CYS A 710 5.28 26.97 -10.50
CA CYS A 710 5.58 27.83 -11.63
C CYS A 710 4.32 28.13 -12.45
N GLN A 711 4.13 29.38 -12.86
CA GLN A 711 3.00 29.78 -13.70
C GLN A 711 3.42 30.84 -14.72
N PHE A 712 2.99 30.69 -15.96
CA PHE A 712 3.11 31.75 -16.97
C PHE A 712 2.02 32.81 -16.78
N THR A 713 2.23 33.99 -17.36
CA THR A 713 1.14 34.96 -17.57
C THR A 713 -0.01 34.32 -18.36
N ASN A 714 -1.22 34.89 -18.24
CA ASN A 714 -2.42 34.39 -18.91
C ASN A 714 -2.56 34.99 -20.32
N THR A 715 -2.08 36.21 -20.55
CA THR A 715 -2.18 36.92 -21.83
C THR A 715 -0.89 36.83 -22.65
N SER A 716 -1.02 36.90 -23.98
CA SER A 716 0.12 36.88 -24.91
C SER A 716 0.88 38.22 -24.99
N GLY A 717 0.39 39.28 -24.33
CA GLY A 717 0.97 40.62 -24.43
C GLY A 717 2.35 40.74 -23.79
N ARG A 718 2.59 40.06 -22.66
CA ARG A 718 3.89 40.00 -22.00
C ARG A 718 4.11 38.61 -21.42
N LEU A 719 5.06 37.87 -21.99
CA LEU A 719 5.37 36.51 -21.56
C LEU A 719 6.35 36.53 -20.37
N LEU A 720 5.81 36.40 -19.16
CA LEU A 720 6.57 36.24 -17.93
C LEU A 720 6.28 34.87 -17.32
N LEU A 721 7.23 34.37 -16.53
CA LEU A 721 7.07 33.17 -15.72
C LEU A 721 7.29 33.57 -14.25
N ALA A 722 6.36 33.23 -13.37
CA ALA A 722 6.53 33.38 -11.93
C ALA A 722 6.92 32.02 -11.32
N THR A 723 7.84 32.03 -10.34
CA THR A 723 8.24 30.84 -9.60
C THR A 723 8.24 31.10 -8.10
N CYS A 724 7.89 30.09 -7.32
CA CYS A 724 7.91 30.11 -5.85
C CYS A 724 8.76 28.96 -5.30
N SER A 725 9.54 29.22 -4.26
CA SER A 725 10.47 28.26 -3.66
C SER A 725 10.35 28.18 -2.14
N ASN A 726 11.08 27.21 -1.59
CA ASN A 726 11.34 27.02 -0.16
C ASN A 726 12.50 27.88 0.37
N ASP A 727 12.98 28.88 -0.39
CA ASP A 727 14.03 29.77 0.10
C ASP A 727 13.55 30.49 1.39
N ASP A 728 14.48 31.04 2.19
CA ASP A 728 14.10 31.74 3.41
C ASP A 728 13.59 33.16 3.14
N ILE A 729 14.20 33.88 2.18
CA ILE A 729 13.94 35.30 1.92
C ILE A 729 13.65 35.62 0.42
N GLN A 730 14.30 34.94 -0.54
CA GLN A 730 14.18 35.20 -1.98
C GLN A 730 13.19 34.27 -2.70
N ASN A 731 12.02 34.10 -2.10
CA ASN A 731 11.19 32.92 -2.35
C ASN A 731 10.40 33.03 -3.64
N VAL A 732 10.20 34.25 -4.16
CA VAL A 732 9.37 34.48 -5.37
C VAL A 732 10.15 35.26 -6.42
N LYS A 733 10.24 34.69 -7.61
CA LYS A 733 10.98 35.28 -8.74
C LYS A 733 10.10 35.40 -9.98
N LEU A 734 10.32 36.48 -10.73
CA LEU A 734 9.71 36.75 -12.02
C LEU A 734 10.77 36.67 -13.12
N TRP A 735 10.54 35.80 -14.09
CA TRP A 735 11.46 35.52 -15.19
C TRP A 735 10.94 36.10 -16.49
N ASN A 736 11.87 36.63 -17.26
CA ASN A 736 11.63 36.99 -18.65
C ASN A 736 12.42 36.04 -19.54
N LEU A 737 11.74 35.35 -20.44
CA LEU A 737 12.35 34.37 -21.34
C LEU A 737 13.38 34.97 -22.32
N ASN A 738 13.44 36.30 -22.43
CA ASN A 738 14.45 36.98 -23.22
C ASN A 738 15.73 37.34 -22.43
N LYS A 739 15.70 37.28 -21.09
CA LYS A 739 16.85 37.62 -20.21
C LYS A 739 17.48 36.37 -19.59
N PRO A 740 18.81 36.30 -19.41
CA PRO A 740 19.47 35.11 -18.85
C PRO A 740 19.22 34.92 -17.35
N SER A 741 19.07 36.01 -16.59
CA SER A 741 18.75 36.00 -15.15
C SER A 741 17.28 36.30 -14.90
N SER A 742 16.83 36.12 -13.65
CA SER A 742 15.52 36.60 -13.21
C SER A 742 15.38 38.09 -13.50
N GLN A 743 14.17 38.49 -13.91
CA GLN A 743 13.88 39.89 -14.16
C GLN A 743 13.75 40.65 -12.84
N ASN A 744 12.99 40.08 -11.89
CA ASN A 744 12.74 40.68 -10.58
C ASN A 744 12.67 39.57 -9.52
N THR A 745 13.09 39.88 -8.29
CA THR A 745 12.91 39.05 -7.09
C THR A 745 12.02 39.81 -6.11
N MET A 746 10.94 39.18 -5.64
CA MET A 746 9.99 39.79 -4.73
C MET A 746 10.28 39.33 -3.31
N PHE A 747 10.27 40.28 -2.37
CA PHE A 747 10.54 40.05 -0.96
C PHE A 747 9.25 40.19 -0.16
N GLY A 748 9.12 39.41 0.93
CA GLY A 748 8.04 39.64 1.90
C GLY A 748 7.59 38.41 2.67
N HIS A 749 7.83 37.20 2.16
CA HIS A 749 7.55 35.96 2.88
C HIS A 749 8.75 35.53 3.72
N PHE A 750 8.50 35.04 4.94
CA PHE A 750 9.52 34.57 5.89
C PHE A 750 9.52 33.05 6.05
N GLN A 751 8.64 32.38 5.32
CA GLN A 751 8.51 30.93 5.25
C GLN A 751 8.33 30.50 3.79
N PRO A 752 8.43 29.20 3.49
CA PRO A 752 8.24 28.67 2.14
C PRO A 752 6.94 29.10 1.47
N VAL A 753 7.04 29.50 0.20
CA VAL A 753 5.91 29.92 -0.62
C VAL A 753 5.40 28.73 -1.43
N ASN A 754 4.15 28.33 -1.18
CA ASN A 754 3.56 27.13 -1.77
C ASN A 754 3.04 27.36 -3.19
N HIS A 755 2.48 28.54 -3.47
CA HIS A 755 1.73 28.80 -4.70
C HIS A 755 1.81 30.27 -5.14
N CYS A 756 1.89 30.49 -6.45
CA CYS A 756 1.65 31.80 -7.06
C CYS A 756 0.56 31.73 -8.13
N CYS A 757 -0.23 32.80 -8.26
CA CYS A 757 -1.24 32.91 -9.29
C CYS A 757 -1.35 34.34 -9.85
N PHE A 758 -1.13 34.49 -11.16
CA PHE A 758 -1.42 35.75 -11.85
C PHE A 758 -2.92 36.04 -11.83
N SER A 759 -3.26 37.33 -11.74
CA SER A 759 -4.62 37.80 -11.97
C SER A 759 -5.03 37.58 -13.45
N PRO A 760 -6.33 37.52 -13.76
CA PRO A 760 -6.79 37.30 -15.14
C PRO A 760 -6.28 38.35 -16.15
N ASP A 761 -5.97 39.56 -15.69
CA ASP A 761 -5.43 40.68 -16.46
C ASP A 761 -3.89 40.79 -16.44
N ASP A 762 -3.20 39.86 -15.76
CA ASP A 762 -1.74 39.83 -15.53
C ASP A 762 -1.16 41.07 -14.80
N LYS A 763 -2.00 41.93 -14.24
CA LYS A 763 -1.54 43.14 -13.53
C LYS A 763 -0.99 42.82 -12.14
N TYR A 764 -1.59 41.85 -11.48
CA TYR A 764 -1.26 41.46 -10.11
C TYR A 764 -0.83 39.99 -10.05
N LEU A 765 -0.06 39.66 -9.02
CA LEU A 765 0.37 38.31 -8.70
C LEU A 765 0.04 38.04 -7.24
N SER A 766 -0.77 37.01 -6.97
CA SER A 766 -1.00 36.54 -5.60
C SER A 766 -0.03 35.42 -5.24
N THR A 767 0.47 35.43 -4.01
CA THR A 767 1.40 34.43 -3.46
C THR A 767 0.91 33.94 -2.10
N CYS A 768 1.02 32.63 -1.86
CA CYS A 768 0.58 31.97 -0.62
C CYS A 768 1.75 31.28 0.09
N SER A 769 1.83 31.43 1.41
CA SER A 769 2.96 30.94 2.21
C SER A 769 2.52 30.16 3.45
N ASN A 770 3.45 29.37 3.99
CA ASN A 770 3.30 28.70 5.28
C ASN A 770 3.36 29.68 6.47
N ASP A 771 3.76 30.94 6.26
CA ASP A 771 3.68 31.99 7.29
C ASP A 771 2.23 32.43 7.64
N GLY A 772 1.23 31.85 6.96
CA GLY A 772 -0.18 32.20 7.16
C GLY A 772 -0.63 33.45 6.42
N THR A 773 0.16 33.95 5.47
CA THR A 773 -0.15 35.16 4.71
C THR A 773 -0.45 34.89 3.24
N LEU A 774 -1.37 35.70 2.70
CA LEU A 774 -1.64 35.85 1.28
C LEU A 774 -1.18 37.24 0.88
N LYS A 775 -0.18 37.34 0.01
CA LYS A 775 0.33 38.62 -0.50
C LYS A 775 -0.06 38.83 -1.95
N VAL A 776 -0.30 40.08 -2.31
CA VAL A 776 -0.58 40.50 -3.68
C VAL A 776 0.46 41.53 -4.11
N PHE A 777 1.17 41.23 -5.18
CA PHE A 777 2.21 42.07 -5.77
C PHE A 777 1.74 42.67 -7.10
N GLU A 778 2.16 43.89 -7.40
CA GLU A 778 1.96 44.48 -8.72
C GLU A 778 3.07 44.05 -9.68
N VAL A 779 2.75 43.50 -10.84
CA VAL A 779 3.73 42.87 -11.76
C VAL A 779 4.63 43.90 -12.47
N SER A 780 4.16 45.13 -12.65
CA SER A 780 4.90 46.22 -13.30
C SER A 780 6.01 46.78 -12.40
N SER A 781 5.69 47.02 -11.13
CA SER A 781 6.56 47.65 -10.13
C SER A 781 7.26 46.64 -9.23
N THR A 782 6.74 45.41 -9.13
CA THR A 782 7.16 44.35 -8.20
C THR A 782 7.10 44.72 -6.72
N ASN A 783 6.37 45.79 -6.41
CA ASN A 783 6.09 46.17 -5.05
C ASN A 783 4.96 45.33 -4.48
N GLU A 784 5.04 45.07 -3.19
CA GLU A 784 3.93 44.55 -2.40
C GLU A 784 2.78 45.57 -2.44
N TRP A 785 1.62 45.15 -2.92
CA TRP A 785 0.43 45.98 -2.94
C TRP A 785 -0.42 45.76 -1.68
N LYS A 786 -0.65 44.49 -1.30
CA LYS A 786 -1.44 44.11 -0.13
C LYS A 786 -0.94 42.84 0.54
N THR A 787 -1.13 42.77 1.85
CA THR A 787 -0.95 41.55 2.67
C THR A 787 -2.23 41.25 3.44
N ILE A 788 -2.70 40.02 3.33
CA ILE A 788 -3.85 39.50 4.07
C ILE A 788 -3.33 38.42 5.02
N ASN A 789 -3.43 38.67 6.34
CA ASN A 789 -3.07 37.71 7.37
C ASN A 789 -4.25 36.76 7.62
N VAL A 790 -4.12 35.52 7.15
CA VAL A 790 -5.16 34.50 7.30
C VAL A 790 -5.07 33.85 8.69
N SER A 791 -3.90 33.84 9.32
CA SER A 791 -3.68 33.34 10.67
C SER A 791 -4.58 34.01 11.72
N ASP A 792 -4.74 35.33 11.64
CA ASP A 792 -5.54 36.13 12.57
C ASP A 792 -7.05 35.77 12.55
N MET A 793 -7.50 35.11 11.48
CA MET A 793 -8.91 34.73 11.28
C MET A 793 -9.28 33.42 12.00
N PHE A 794 -8.29 32.64 12.46
CA PHE A 794 -8.50 31.38 13.19
C PHE A 794 -8.12 31.56 14.66
N THR A 795 -9.03 32.15 15.44
CA THR A 795 -8.82 32.47 16.87
C THR A 795 -8.78 31.25 17.80
N ASP A 796 -9.12 30.06 17.29
CA ASP A 796 -9.50 28.93 18.14
C ASP A 796 -8.37 27.97 18.51
N ASN A 797 -7.16 28.06 17.92
CA ASN A 797 -6.04 27.18 18.28
C ASN A 797 -4.66 27.81 18.03
N LYS A 798 -3.72 27.60 18.96
CA LYS A 798 -2.28 27.99 18.89
C LYS A 798 -1.47 27.26 17.79
N GLU A 799 -2.13 26.56 16.88
CA GLU A 799 -1.47 25.86 15.79
C GLU A 799 -1.18 26.82 14.63
N ASP A 800 -0.10 26.57 13.89
CA ASP A 800 0.24 27.35 12.70
C ASP A 800 -0.84 27.16 11.60
N VAL A 801 -1.14 28.23 10.86
CA VAL A 801 -2.10 28.22 9.75
C VAL A 801 -1.33 28.28 8.45
N PHE A 802 -1.41 27.23 7.63
CA PHE A 802 -0.74 27.20 6.32
C PHE A 802 -1.72 27.55 5.20
N VAL A 803 -1.37 28.54 4.37
CA VAL A 803 -2.11 28.86 3.15
C VAL A 803 -1.53 28.06 2.00
N LYS A 804 -2.31 27.12 1.47
CA LYS A 804 -1.83 26.14 0.48
C LYS A 804 -1.86 26.68 -0.95
N CYS A 805 -2.95 27.31 -1.34
CA CYS A 805 -3.10 27.86 -2.70
C CYS A 805 -4.02 29.09 -2.73
N SER A 806 -3.86 29.87 -3.80
CA SER A 806 -4.73 30.98 -4.17
C SER A 806 -5.26 30.83 -5.59
N THR A 807 -6.45 31.36 -5.84
CA THR A 807 -7.03 31.49 -7.17
C THR A 807 -7.85 32.78 -7.26
N TRP A 808 -8.01 33.31 -8.47
CA TRP A 808 -8.75 34.53 -8.73
C TRP A 808 -10.10 34.20 -9.36
N THR A 809 -11.12 34.99 -9.05
CA THR A 809 -12.38 34.94 -9.81
C THR A 809 -12.19 35.51 -11.21
N ALA A 810 -13.05 35.11 -12.15
CA ALA A 810 -12.99 35.53 -13.55
C ALA A 810 -13.04 37.06 -13.74
N ASP A 811 -13.71 37.78 -12.84
CA ASP A 811 -13.80 39.24 -12.85
C ASP A 811 -12.57 39.94 -12.28
N GLY A 812 -11.62 39.20 -11.68
CA GLY A 812 -10.42 39.72 -11.04
C GLY A 812 -10.67 40.49 -9.73
N LYS A 813 -11.90 40.53 -9.23
CA LYS A 813 -12.28 41.33 -8.04
C LYS A 813 -12.14 40.57 -6.73
N ARG A 814 -12.18 39.25 -6.75
CA ARG A 814 -12.09 38.41 -5.55
C ARG A 814 -10.89 37.47 -5.64
N VAL A 815 -10.21 37.29 -4.52
CA VAL A 815 -9.17 36.28 -4.35
C VAL A 815 -9.67 35.24 -3.36
N ILE A 816 -9.51 33.98 -3.75
CA ILE A 816 -9.91 32.83 -2.98
C ILE A 816 -8.64 32.13 -2.50
N CYS A 817 -8.57 31.77 -1.23
CA CYS A 817 -7.45 31.00 -0.69
C CYS A 817 -7.92 29.80 0.13
N ALA A 818 -7.11 28.74 0.12
CA ALA A 818 -7.35 27.54 0.90
C ALA A 818 -6.42 27.48 2.12
N ALA A 819 -7.00 27.30 3.30
CA ALA A 819 -6.29 27.17 4.57
C ALA A 819 -6.99 26.15 5.48
N ARG A 820 -6.22 25.22 6.07
CA ARG A 820 -6.74 24.13 6.92
C ARG A 820 -7.88 23.34 6.24
N ASN A 821 -9.09 23.41 6.79
CA ASN A 821 -10.31 22.74 6.32
C ASN A 821 -11.33 23.71 5.70
N ALA A 822 -10.91 24.95 5.44
CA ALA A 822 -11.76 26.03 4.95
C ALA A 822 -11.20 26.67 3.67
N VAL A 823 -12.10 27.23 2.88
CA VAL A 823 -11.78 28.11 1.76
C VAL A 823 -12.34 29.50 2.04
N LEU A 824 -11.48 30.51 1.99
CA LEU A 824 -11.78 31.89 2.34
C LEU A 824 -11.81 32.75 1.08
N VAL A 825 -12.86 33.56 0.94
CA VAL A 825 -13.05 34.46 -0.19
C VAL A 825 -12.87 35.91 0.28
N PHE A 826 -11.93 36.61 -0.35
CA PHE A 826 -11.58 38.00 -0.03
C PHE A 826 -11.91 38.93 -1.19
N ASP A 827 -12.36 40.13 -0.87
CA ASP A 827 -12.43 41.23 -1.83
C ASP A 827 -11.04 41.84 -2.03
N VAL A 828 -10.63 42.04 -3.27
CA VAL A 828 -9.28 42.51 -3.61
C VAL A 828 -9.13 44.01 -3.35
N GLU A 829 -10.21 44.80 -3.46
CA GLU A 829 -10.19 46.25 -3.26
C GLU A 829 -10.26 46.61 -1.78
N THR A 830 -11.08 45.93 -0.99
CA THR A 830 -11.20 46.20 0.45
C THR A 830 -10.28 45.36 1.33
N SER A 831 -9.86 44.18 0.85
CA SER A 831 -9.15 43.14 1.64
C SER A 831 -9.99 42.51 2.75
N ASP A 832 -11.31 42.75 2.74
CA ASP A 832 -12.24 42.15 3.70
C ASP A 832 -12.58 40.70 3.30
N MET A 833 -12.80 39.85 4.30
CA MET A 833 -13.36 38.53 4.09
C MET A 833 -14.85 38.66 3.76
N LEU A 834 -15.27 38.16 2.61
CA LEU A 834 -16.67 38.17 2.19
C LEU A 834 -17.46 37.02 2.83
N PHE A 835 -16.94 35.80 2.74
CA PHE A 835 -17.52 34.61 3.36
C PHE A 835 -16.50 33.46 3.45
N GLU A 836 -16.79 32.51 4.33
CA GLU A 836 -16.02 31.29 4.55
C GLU A 836 -16.83 30.08 4.07
N ILE A 837 -16.19 29.22 3.27
CA ILE A 837 -16.71 27.91 2.89
C ILE A 837 -16.07 26.89 3.83
N ARG A 838 -16.80 26.48 4.88
CA ARG A 838 -16.44 25.34 5.73
C ARG A 838 -17.03 24.06 5.17
N THR A 839 -16.18 23.07 4.97
CA THR A 839 -16.65 21.76 4.52
C THR A 839 -16.96 20.88 5.73
N ASN A 840 -18.02 20.05 5.61
CA ASN A 840 -18.47 19.17 6.71
C ASN A 840 -17.47 18.05 7.05
N ARG A 841 -16.39 17.92 6.29
CA ARG A 841 -15.38 16.88 6.45
C ARG A 841 -14.20 17.51 7.20
N MET A 842 -13.72 16.89 8.28
CA MET A 842 -12.50 17.31 9.00
C MET A 842 -11.20 17.11 8.19
N SER A 843 -11.29 17.06 6.84
CA SER A 843 -10.17 16.88 5.93
C SER A 843 -9.57 18.22 5.53
N THR A 844 -8.25 18.25 5.37
CA THR A 844 -7.54 19.41 4.88
C THR A 844 -7.80 19.65 3.39
N VAL A 845 -7.95 20.92 3.01
CA VAL A 845 -8.01 21.37 1.61
C VAL A 845 -6.59 21.39 1.07
N GLN A 846 -6.34 20.66 -0.02
CA GLN A 846 -5.02 20.61 -0.67
C GLN A 846 -4.90 21.66 -1.77
N TYR A 847 -5.94 21.83 -2.58
CA TYR A 847 -5.94 22.78 -3.69
C TYR A 847 -7.34 23.29 -4.01
N CYS A 848 -7.45 24.50 -4.56
CA CYS A 848 -8.69 25.05 -5.06
C CYS A 848 -8.47 25.83 -6.37
N HIS A 849 -9.44 25.78 -7.28
CA HIS A 849 -9.39 26.51 -8.54
C HIS A 849 -10.78 27.04 -8.93
N ALA A 850 -10.88 28.33 -9.21
CA ALA A 850 -12.11 28.96 -9.68
C ALA A 850 -12.27 28.77 -11.19
N CYS A 851 -13.49 28.56 -11.65
CA CYS A 851 -13.78 28.41 -13.07
C CYS A 851 -13.60 29.76 -13.80
N PRO A 852 -12.85 29.84 -14.91
CA PRO A 852 -12.66 31.09 -15.63
C PRO A 852 -13.92 31.67 -16.29
N THR A 853 -14.93 30.84 -16.56
CA THR A 853 -16.14 31.22 -17.29
C THR A 853 -17.42 31.25 -16.44
N SER A 854 -17.38 30.72 -15.22
CA SER A 854 -18.56 30.56 -14.37
C SER A 854 -18.21 30.78 -12.89
N ASN A 855 -19.22 30.91 -12.04
CA ASN A 855 -19.05 31.10 -10.59
C ASN A 855 -18.73 29.80 -9.84
N LEU A 856 -18.33 28.73 -10.55
CA LEU A 856 -17.99 27.46 -9.94
C LEU A 856 -16.59 27.49 -9.32
N LEU A 857 -16.45 26.84 -8.18
CA LEU A 857 -15.19 26.60 -7.47
C LEU A 857 -15.00 25.09 -7.29
N ALA A 858 -13.83 24.58 -7.70
CA ALA A 858 -13.42 23.21 -7.42
C ALA A 858 -12.48 23.19 -6.21
N ILE A 859 -12.73 22.29 -5.27
CA ILE A 859 -11.96 22.11 -4.04
C ILE A 859 -11.50 20.67 -3.94
N ALA A 860 -10.19 20.46 -3.81
CA ALA A 860 -9.56 19.15 -3.66
C ALA A 860 -9.18 18.88 -2.20
N PHE A 861 -9.45 17.67 -1.72
CA PHE A 861 -9.22 17.27 -0.33
C PHE A 861 -8.19 16.16 -0.18
N SER A 862 -7.65 16.05 1.03
CA SER A 862 -6.85 14.90 1.47
C SER A 862 -7.63 13.60 1.60
N ASN A 863 -8.96 13.60 1.51
CA ASN A 863 -9.78 12.39 1.55
C ASN A 863 -10.32 12.01 0.17
N TYR A 864 -9.45 12.04 -0.85
CA TYR A 864 -9.71 11.56 -2.21
C TYR A 864 -10.91 12.19 -2.95
N ALA A 865 -11.56 13.18 -2.35
CA ALA A 865 -12.73 13.83 -2.89
C ALA A 865 -12.35 15.16 -3.56
N VAL A 866 -13.08 15.47 -4.63
CA VAL A 866 -13.13 16.81 -5.20
C VAL A 866 -14.57 17.28 -5.11
N GLU A 867 -14.78 18.46 -4.52
CA GLU A 867 -16.11 19.07 -4.41
C GLU A 867 -16.23 20.25 -5.37
N LEU A 868 -17.42 20.42 -5.96
CA LEU A 868 -17.79 21.57 -6.77
C LEU A 868 -18.79 22.44 -6.01
N TRP A 869 -18.48 23.72 -5.89
CA TRP A 869 -19.24 24.72 -5.16
C TRP A 869 -19.67 25.87 -6.07
N ASP A 870 -20.85 26.43 -5.82
CA ASP A 870 -21.28 27.69 -6.39
C ASP A 870 -20.94 28.83 -5.42
N LEU A 871 -20.12 29.79 -5.87
CA LEU A 871 -19.64 30.90 -5.07
C LEU A 871 -20.74 31.92 -4.73
N GLU A 872 -21.75 32.12 -5.58
CA GLU A 872 -22.81 33.10 -5.31
C GLU A 872 -23.88 32.51 -4.39
N ALA A 873 -24.25 31.26 -4.61
CA ALA A 873 -25.23 30.56 -3.77
C ALA A 873 -24.64 30.06 -2.43
N ASN A 874 -23.31 30.08 -2.28
CA ASN A 874 -22.56 29.45 -1.19
C ASN A 874 -23.07 28.02 -0.90
N LYS A 875 -23.28 27.26 -1.98
CA LYS A 875 -23.89 25.94 -1.93
C LYS A 875 -23.02 24.93 -2.65
N LYS A 876 -22.88 23.76 -2.04
CA LYS A 876 -22.27 22.60 -2.67
C LYS A 876 -23.16 22.10 -3.80
N MET A 877 -22.58 21.99 -4.99
CA MET A 877 -23.28 21.60 -6.22
C MET A 877 -23.05 20.13 -6.55
N ALA A 878 -21.81 19.65 -6.47
CA ALA A 878 -21.49 18.26 -6.83
C ALA A 878 -20.25 17.72 -6.10
N ASP A 879 -20.11 16.40 -6.12
CA ASP A 879 -18.90 15.69 -5.68
C ASP A 879 -18.36 14.80 -6.79
N CYS A 880 -17.08 14.97 -7.12
CA CYS A 880 -16.33 14.03 -7.93
C CYS A 880 -15.63 13.03 -6.99
N SER A 881 -16.20 11.83 -6.88
CA SER A 881 -15.54 10.68 -6.25
C SER A 881 -14.97 9.77 -7.33
N GLY A 882 -13.76 9.28 -7.12
CA GLY A 882 -13.12 8.30 -8.00
C GLY A 882 -11.63 8.17 -7.73
N HIS A 883 -10.98 9.20 -7.19
CA HIS A 883 -9.64 9.04 -6.67
C HIS A 883 -9.61 8.12 -5.45
N LEU A 884 -8.46 7.47 -5.24
CA LEU A 884 -8.26 6.49 -4.18
C LEU A 884 -7.27 6.99 -3.12
N SER A 885 -6.61 8.11 -3.39
CA SER A 885 -5.64 8.75 -2.52
C SER A 885 -5.82 10.27 -2.57
N TRP A 886 -4.93 11.01 -1.92
CA TRP A 886 -4.98 12.46 -1.83
C TRP A 886 -5.01 13.09 -3.23
N VAL A 887 -5.90 14.05 -3.42
CA VAL A 887 -5.96 14.81 -4.68
C VAL A 887 -5.04 16.01 -4.53
N GLN A 888 -3.92 15.99 -5.25
CA GLN A 888 -2.86 17.00 -5.15
C GLN A 888 -3.28 18.31 -5.82
N ARG A 889 -3.91 18.23 -6.99
CA ARG A 889 -4.30 19.43 -7.76
C ARG A 889 -5.57 19.23 -8.56
N VAL A 890 -6.30 20.32 -8.74
CA VAL A 890 -7.46 20.43 -9.64
C VAL A 890 -7.36 21.66 -10.52
N GLN A 891 -7.80 21.57 -11.77
CA GLN A 891 -7.81 22.70 -12.70
C GLN A 891 -8.99 22.60 -13.68
N PHE A 892 -9.71 23.70 -13.86
CA PHE A 892 -10.73 23.79 -14.92
C PHE A 892 -10.06 24.01 -16.28
N SER A 893 -10.68 23.49 -17.34
CA SER A 893 -10.37 23.93 -18.69
C SER A 893 -10.77 25.40 -18.87
N LEU A 894 -10.12 26.11 -19.81
CA LEU A 894 -10.35 27.54 -20.01
C LEU A 894 -11.81 27.86 -20.39
N ASP A 895 -12.48 26.95 -21.08
CA ASP A 895 -13.90 27.04 -21.44
C ASP A 895 -14.85 26.67 -20.27
N GLY A 896 -14.33 26.10 -19.18
CA GLY A 896 -15.09 25.61 -18.05
C GLY A 896 -15.90 24.33 -18.31
N SER A 897 -15.70 23.68 -19.46
CA SER A 897 -16.45 22.46 -19.83
C SER A 897 -15.90 21.18 -19.18
N GLN A 898 -14.62 21.20 -18.79
CA GLN A 898 -13.92 20.07 -18.20
C GLN A 898 -13.21 20.49 -16.92
N LEU A 899 -13.08 19.51 -16.02
CA LEU A 899 -12.29 19.60 -14.80
C LEU A 899 -11.22 18.51 -14.86
N LEU A 900 -9.98 18.88 -14.55
CA LEU A 900 -8.86 17.98 -14.38
C LEU A 900 -8.60 17.79 -12.89
N SER A 901 -8.33 16.56 -12.47
CA SER A 901 -7.80 16.26 -11.14
C SER A 901 -6.65 15.26 -11.22
N CYS A 902 -5.63 15.47 -10.40
CA CYS A 902 -4.50 14.55 -10.27
C CYS A 902 -4.30 14.14 -8.81
N SER A 903 -3.86 12.91 -8.60
CA SER A 903 -3.77 12.30 -7.28
C SER A 903 -2.52 11.44 -7.11
N ASP A 904 -2.21 11.14 -5.87
CA ASP A 904 -1.18 10.17 -5.47
C ASP A 904 -1.51 8.74 -5.89
N ASP A 905 -2.76 8.47 -6.31
CA ASP A 905 -3.17 7.19 -6.91
C ASP A 905 -2.58 6.94 -8.32
N GLN A 906 -1.65 7.78 -8.77
CA GLN A 906 -0.98 7.73 -10.07
C GLN A 906 -1.94 7.98 -11.25
N THR A 907 -3.13 8.53 -10.98
CA THR A 907 -4.14 8.79 -12.00
C THR A 907 -4.37 10.28 -12.21
N ILE A 908 -4.69 10.60 -13.46
CA ILE A 908 -5.27 11.86 -13.86
C ILE A 908 -6.69 11.56 -14.32
N ARG A 909 -7.66 12.23 -13.72
CA ARG A 909 -9.07 12.10 -14.10
C ARG A 909 -9.54 13.38 -14.76
N ILE A 910 -10.22 13.23 -15.89
CA ILE A 910 -10.94 14.30 -16.56
C ILE A 910 -12.43 14.10 -16.28
N TRP A 911 -13.05 15.14 -15.76
CA TRP A 911 -14.48 15.20 -15.50
C TRP A 911 -15.11 16.20 -16.45
N GLU A 912 -16.28 15.88 -16.98
CA GLU A 912 -17.05 16.85 -17.77
C GLU A 912 -17.92 17.64 -16.80
N THR A 913 -17.75 18.96 -16.72
CA THR A 913 -18.39 19.79 -15.66
C THR A 913 -19.91 19.74 -15.76
N LYS A 914 -20.46 19.78 -16.98
CA LYS A 914 -21.91 19.61 -17.20
C LYS A 914 -22.38 18.22 -16.85
N LYS A 915 -21.61 17.17 -17.19
CA LYS A 915 -21.92 15.79 -16.80
C LYS A 915 -21.87 15.70 -15.28
N VAL A 916 -20.79 16.07 -14.60
CA VAL A 916 -20.73 16.10 -13.13
C VAL A 916 -21.86 16.94 -12.53
N HIS A 917 -22.24 18.08 -13.10
CA HIS A 917 -23.35 18.92 -12.63
C HIS A 917 -24.73 18.27 -12.82
N THR A 918 -24.90 17.40 -13.84
CA THR A 918 -26.18 16.74 -14.17
C THR A 918 -26.26 15.28 -13.71
N SER A 919 -25.17 14.54 -13.82
CA SER A 919 -24.89 13.15 -13.41
C SER A 919 -24.39 13.00 -11.98
N SER A 920 -24.06 14.09 -11.27
CA SER A 920 -24.27 14.14 -9.81
C SER A 920 -25.77 14.09 -9.45
N ALA A 921 -26.59 13.57 -10.35
CA ALA A 921 -27.77 12.75 -10.12
C ALA A 921 -27.56 11.72 -8.98
N ILE A 922 -27.50 12.27 -7.77
CA ILE A 922 -28.13 11.78 -6.55
C ILE A 922 -27.34 10.68 -5.83
N ARG A 923 -26.33 11.16 -5.09
CA ARG A 923 -25.85 10.46 -3.90
C ARG A 923 -26.98 10.38 -2.90
N LEU A 924 -27.35 9.15 -2.57
CA LEU A 924 -28.36 8.86 -1.59
C LEU A 924 -27.78 8.96 -0.19
N LYS A 925 -28.60 9.37 0.76
CA LYS A 925 -28.29 9.19 2.17
C LYS A 925 -28.42 7.71 2.51
N ARG A 926 -27.66 7.29 3.52
CA ARG A 926 -27.69 5.92 4.07
C ARG A 926 -29.04 5.51 4.67
N ASP A 927 -29.91 6.48 4.94
CA ASP A 927 -31.27 6.24 5.42
C ASP A 927 -32.16 5.89 4.24
N SER A 928 -32.51 4.61 4.16
CA SER A 928 -33.33 4.03 3.10
C SER A 928 -34.35 3.04 3.63
N ASP A 929 -35.37 2.83 2.82
CA ASP A 929 -36.29 1.70 2.99
C ASP A 929 -36.50 0.99 1.64
N VAL A 930 -36.69 -0.32 1.69
CA VAL A 930 -36.67 -1.19 0.51
C VAL A 930 -37.87 -2.12 0.54
N LEU A 931 -38.59 -2.18 -0.58
CA LEU A 931 -39.66 -3.12 -0.82
C LEU A 931 -39.18 -4.20 -1.82
N PHE A 932 -39.20 -5.46 -1.39
CA PHE A 932 -38.91 -6.61 -2.25
C PHE A 932 -40.21 -7.24 -2.74
N ASN A 933 -40.44 -7.21 -4.06
CA ASN A 933 -41.43 -8.06 -4.75
C ASN A 933 -40.67 -9.13 -5.56
N HIS A 934 -41.29 -10.30 -5.77
CA HIS A 934 -40.65 -11.42 -6.49
C HIS A 934 -40.02 -11.03 -7.84
N GLU A 935 -40.47 -9.95 -8.49
CA GLU A 935 -39.91 -9.43 -9.74
C GLU A 935 -39.39 -7.98 -9.67
N GLU A 936 -39.79 -7.17 -8.68
CA GLU A 936 -39.47 -5.74 -8.60
C GLU A 936 -38.82 -5.38 -7.27
N ILE A 937 -37.76 -4.58 -7.31
CA ILE A 937 -37.09 -4.05 -6.11
C ILE A 937 -37.35 -2.56 -6.11
N ILE A 938 -37.99 -2.01 -5.07
CA ILE A 938 -38.23 -0.57 -4.98
C ILE A 938 -37.45 -0.02 -3.80
N VAL A 939 -36.59 0.96 -4.05
CA VAL A 939 -35.73 1.59 -3.05
C VAL A 939 -36.17 3.03 -2.84
N SER A 940 -36.50 3.40 -1.61
CA SER A 940 -36.71 4.79 -1.20
C SER A 940 -35.50 5.30 -0.43
N ALA A 941 -34.98 6.46 -0.82
CA ALA A 941 -33.89 7.11 -0.11
C ALA A 941 -33.89 8.61 -0.43
N ALA A 942 -33.47 9.41 0.54
CA ALA A 942 -33.27 10.84 0.33
C ALA A 942 -31.92 11.12 -0.33
N ASP A 943 -31.81 12.17 -1.12
CA ASP A 943 -30.57 12.61 -1.73
C ASP A 943 -29.82 13.65 -0.89
N ASN A 944 -28.60 13.99 -1.29
CA ASN A 944 -27.82 15.04 -0.64
C ASN A 944 -28.44 16.45 -0.75
N CYS A 945 -29.33 16.68 -1.72
CA CYS A 945 -30.11 17.91 -1.87
C CYS A 945 -31.42 17.87 -1.07
N ASN A 946 -31.60 16.93 -0.15
CA ASN A 946 -32.81 16.75 0.65
C ASN A 946 -34.11 16.50 -0.16
N ARG A 947 -34.01 15.89 -1.34
CA ARG A 947 -35.14 15.38 -2.11
C ARG A 947 -35.32 13.90 -1.86
N LEU A 948 -36.56 13.45 -1.76
CA LEU A 948 -36.85 12.03 -1.66
C LEU A 948 -36.86 11.39 -3.05
N GLN A 949 -36.23 10.23 -3.18
CA GLN A 949 -36.25 9.45 -4.40
C GLN A 949 -36.77 8.06 -4.17
N VAL A 950 -37.57 7.60 -5.12
CA VAL A 950 -38.01 6.21 -5.23
C VAL A 950 -37.46 5.66 -6.54
N ARG A 951 -36.68 4.58 -6.44
CA ARG A 951 -35.94 3.99 -7.55
C ARG A 951 -36.34 2.55 -7.76
N ASP A 952 -36.35 2.12 -9.02
CA ASP A 952 -36.31 0.70 -9.35
C ASP A 952 -34.89 0.18 -9.10
N GLY A 953 -34.79 -0.90 -8.35
CA GLY A 953 -33.55 -1.52 -7.96
C GLY A 953 -32.85 -2.29 -9.08
N ARG A 954 -33.59 -2.85 -10.05
CA ARG A 954 -32.92 -3.59 -11.15
C ARG A 954 -32.32 -2.65 -12.18
N THR A 955 -33.09 -1.66 -12.60
CA THR A 955 -32.63 -0.69 -13.62
C THR A 955 -31.86 0.48 -13.03
N GLY A 956 -32.01 0.76 -11.72
CA GLY A 956 -31.49 1.97 -11.07
C GLY A 956 -32.26 3.24 -11.46
N SER A 957 -33.33 3.12 -12.26
CA SER A 957 -34.09 4.26 -12.76
C SER A 957 -34.91 4.92 -11.66
N VAL A 958 -35.03 6.24 -11.71
CA VAL A 958 -35.84 7.02 -10.76
C VAL A 958 -37.31 6.93 -11.18
N LEU A 959 -38.11 6.25 -10.38
CA LEU A 959 -39.56 6.15 -10.56
C LEU A 959 -40.26 7.45 -10.14
N PHE A 960 -39.76 8.07 -9.07
CA PHE A 960 -40.31 9.30 -8.50
C PHE A 960 -39.22 10.12 -7.78
N GLN A 961 -39.28 11.45 -7.92
CA GLN A 961 -38.44 12.40 -7.20
C GLN A 961 -39.29 13.55 -6.63
N SER A 962 -39.13 13.86 -5.35
CA SER A 962 -39.82 14.98 -4.72
C SER A 962 -39.12 16.32 -4.98
N GLU A 963 -39.85 17.42 -4.71
CA GLU A 963 -39.26 18.75 -4.56
C GLU A 963 -38.25 18.79 -3.40
N GLU A 964 -37.34 19.76 -3.48
CA GLU A 964 -36.32 20.03 -2.46
C GLU A 964 -36.95 20.50 -1.16
N LYS A 965 -36.65 19.78 -0.07
CA LYS A 965 -37.13 20.14 1.27
C LYS A 965 -36.13 21.05 1.96
N SER A 966 -36.64 22.08 2.64
CA SER A 966 -35.83 23.01 3.43
C SER A 966 -35.15 22.34 4.62
N SER A 967 -35.82 21.38 5.25
CA SER A 967 -35.28 20.57 6.34
C SER A 967 -34.77 19.22 5.85
N ARG A 968 -33.74 18.70 6.51
CA ARG A 968 -33.08 17.45 6.13
C ARG A 968 -34.01 16.26 6.38
N ILE A 969 -34.23 15.43 5.36
CA ILE A 969 -34.90 14.14 5.51
C ILE A 969 -33.98 13.19 6.29
N ARG A 970 -34.50 12.64 7.39
CA ARG A 970 -33.77 11.81 8.38
C ARG A 970 -34.15 10.33 8.36
N CYS A 971 -35.40 10.00 8.03
CA CYS A 971 -35.87 8.63 7.89
C CYS A 971 -36.93 8.53 6.79
N THR A 972 -37.04 7.36 6.18
CA THR A 972 -38.04 7.06 5.14
C THR A 972 -38.68 5.70 5.41
N CYS A 973 -39.91 5.51 4.95
CA CYS A 973 -40.59 4.21 5.00
C CYS A 973 -41.55 4.06 3.82
N ILE A 974 -41.59 2.87 3.19
CA ILE A 974 -42.50 2.53 2.09
C ILE A 974 -43.64 1.65 2.62
N CYS A 975 -44.87 1.94 2.22
CA CYS A 975 -46.02 1.06 2.38
C CYS A 975 -46.45 0.48 1.03
N ARG A 976 -46.88 -0.79 1.04
CA ARG A 976 -47.39 -1.48 -0.16
C ARG A 976 -48.85 -1.14 -0.44
N GLN A 977 -49.70 -1.09 0.59
CA GLN A 977 -51.13 -0.85 0.47
C GLN A 977 -51.59 0.11 1.56
N PRO A 978 -51.86 1.39 1.21
CA PRO A 978 -51.69 1.99 -0.11
C PRO A 978 -50.21 2.21 -0.48
N SER A 979 -49.93 2.30 -1.78
CA SER A 979 -48.59 2.62 -2.32
C SER A 979 -48.20 4.05 -1.95
N ALA A 980 -47.60 4.19 -0.78
CA ALA A 980 -47.27 5.46 -0.17
C ALA A 980 -45.88 5.42 0.43
N VAL A 981 -45.22 6.57 0.44
CA VAL A 981 -43.91 6.73 1.05
C VAL A 981 -43.95 7.84 2.09
N VAL A 982 -43.27 7.61 3.20
CA VAL A 982 -43.17 8.56 4.29
C VAL A 982 -41.77 9.12 4.35
N LEU A 983 -41.67 10.42 4.63
CA LEU A 983 -40.43 11.07 4.99
C LEU A 983 -40.59 11.79 6.33
N GLY A 984 -39.65 11.54 7.25
CA GLY A 984 -39.49 12.28 8.49
C GLY A 984 -38.32 13.25 8.38
N GLN A 985 -38.52 14.48 8.86
CA GLN A 985 -37.56 15.59 8.73
C GLN A 985 -36.91 15.96 10.08
N GLU A 986 -35.80 16.70 10.02
CA GLU A 986 -35.10 17.21 11.20
C GLU A 986 -35.90 18.31 11.94
N ASP A 987 -36.84 18.97 11.27
CA ASP A 987 -37.72 19.98 11.89
C ASP A 987 -38.94 19.38 12.62
N GLY A 988 -39.04 18.04 12.67
CA GLY A 988 -40.15 17.33 13.28
C GLY A 988 -41.34 17.07 12.36
N THR A 989 -41.28 17.51 11.10
CA THR A 989 -42.37 17.27 10.16
C THR A 989 -42.33 15.86 9.58
N VAL A 990 -43.52 15.25 9.41
CA VAL A 990 -43.67 13.96 8.74
C VAL A 990 -44.65 14.11 7.59
N GLN A 991 -44.27 13.70 6.38
CA GLN A 991 -45.10 13.80 5.19
C GLN A 991 -45.32 12.42 4.56
N VAL A 992 -46.56 12.15 4.13
CA VAL A 992 -46.97 10.97 3.38
C VAL A 992 -47.20 11.38 1.93
N LEU A 993 -46.50 10.74 0.99
CA LEU A 993 -46.60 10.96 -0.44
C LEU A 993 -47.12 9.71 -1.15
N GLU A 994 -47.91 9.89 -2.19
CA GLU A 994 -48.34 8.83 -3.09
C GLU A 994 -47.22 8.44 -4.07
N VAL A 995 -47.03 7.14 -4.33
CA VAL A 995 -46.08 6.64 -5.33
C VAL A 995 -46.88 5.93 -6.43
N PRO A 996 -46.67 6.23 -7.74
CA PRO A 996 -45.60 7.06 -8.33
C PRO A 996 -45.77 8.60 -8.44
N PRO A 997 -46.96 9.22 -8.50
CA PRO A 997 -47.08 10.63 -8.93
C PRO A 997 -46.51 11.64 -7.93
N GLY A 998 -46.15 11.21 -6.71
CA GLY A 998 -45.48 12.06 -5.74
C GLY A 998 -46.38 13.02 -4.99
N LYS A 999 -47.70 12.82 -5.09
CA LYS A 999 -48.68 13.75 -4.55
C LYS A 999 -48.65 13.69 -3.02
N LEU A 1000 -48.62 14.85 -2.37
CA LEU A 1000 -48.78 14.96 -0.93
C LEU A 1000 -50.18 14.49 -0.51
N LEU A 1001 -50.23 13.41 0.27
CA LEU A 1001 -51.47 12.83 0.80
C LEU A 1001 -51.81 13.42 2.16
N ALA A 1002 -50.81 13.51 3.06
CA ALA A 1002 -51.01 13.99 4.42
C ALA A 1002 -49.71 14.53 5.04
N THR A 1003 -49.84 15.46 5.99
CA THR A 1003 -48.72 16.03 6.76
C THR A 1003 -49.05 15.97 8.25
N LEU A 1004 -48.15 15.44 9.04
CA LEU A 1004 -48.19 15.49 10.50
C LEU A 1004 -47.22 16.58 10.99
N GLN A 1005 -47.79 17.57 11.68
CA GLN A 1005 -47.08 18.63 12.39
C GLN A 1005 -47.21 18.35 13.89
N GLY A 1006 -46.11 18.22 14.62
CA GLY A 1006 -46.19 18.10 16.07
C GLY A 1006 -44.95 17.62 16.80
N HIS A 1007 -44.05 16.85 16.17
CA HIS A 1007 -42.75 16.62 16.80
C HIS A 1007 -41.98 17.95 16.89
N THR A 1008 -41.32 18.20 18.02
CA THR A 1008 -40.59 19.46 18.25
C THR A 1008 -39.12 19.38 17.87
N LYS A 1009 -38.63 18.17 17.59
CA LYS A 1009 -37.24 17.86 17.22
C LYS A 1009 -37.21 16.82 16.10
N THR A 1010 -36.00 16.39 15.71
CA THR A 1010 -35.80 15.48 14.58
C THR A 1010 -36.60 14.18 14.71
N VAL A 1011 -37.16 13.70 13.59
CA VAL A 1011 -37.82 12.39 13.53
C VAL A 1011 -36.77 11.33 13.22
N LEU A 1012 -36.56 10.38 14.13
CA LEU A 1012 -35.47 9.40 14.05
C LEU A 1012 -35.87 8.12 13.32
N HIS A 1013 -37.11 7.67 13.50
CA HIS A 1013 -37.63 6.44 12.89
C HIS A 1013 -39.12 6.56 12.56
N CYS A 1014 -39.54 5.93 11.46
CA CYS A 1014 -40.93 5.81 11.06
C CYS A 1014 -41.19 4.41 10.50
N GLN A 1015 -42.37 3.85 10.80
CA GLN A 1015 -42.79 2.54 10.31
C GLN A 1015 -44.32 2.51 10.15
N PHE A 1016 -44.80 1.92 9.05
CA PHE A 1016 -46.21 1.62 8.88
C PHE A 1016 -46.62 0.41 9.70
N SER A 1017 -47.84 0.46 10.25
CA SER A 1017 -48.56 -0.73 10.68
C SER A 1017 -48.85 -1.66 9.49
N GLN A 1018 -49.04 -2.94 9.77
CA GLN A 1018 -49.21 -3.97 8.75
C GLN A 1018 -50.43 -3.75 7.84
N ASN A 1019 -51.47 -3.08 8.37
CA ASN A 1019 -52.67 -2.70 7.61
C ASN A 1019 -52.50 -1.41 6.76
N GLY A 1020 -51.35 -0.73 6.88
CA GLY A 1020 -51.02 0.52 6.17
C GLY A 1020 -51.80 1.75 6.63
N GLN A 1021 -52.66 1.65 7.65
CA GLN A 1021 -53.55 2.73 8.09
C GLN A 1021 -52.92 3.64 9.15
N THR A 1022 -52.15 3.06 10.07
CA THR A 1022 -51.50 3.79 11.16
C THR A 1022 -49.99 3.88 10.91
N LEU A 1023 -49.44 5.09 11.04
CA LEU A 1023 -48.00 5.38 11.00
C LEU A 1023 -47.49 5.57 12.43
N ILE A 1024 -46.39 4.91 12.77
CA ILE A 1024 -45.70 5.07 14.05
C ILE A 1024 -44.42 5.88 13.81
N THR A 1025 -44.19 6.93 14.59
CA THR A 1025 -42.99 7.78 14.48
C THR A 1025 -42.35 8.03 15.84
N SER A 1026 -41.01 8.03 15.90
CA SER A 1026 -40.24 8.38 17.10
C SER A 1026 -39.31 9.56 16.85
N SER A 1027 -39.06 10.36 17.89
CA SER A 1027 -38.30 11.60 17.78
C SER A 1027 -37.32 11.82 18.93
N GLU A 1028 -36.37 12.72 18.70
CA GLU A 1028 -35.49 13.30 19.73
C GLU A 1028 -36.22 14.09 20.82
N ASP A 1029 -37.50 14.39 20.62
CA ASP A 1029 -38.36 15.05 21.62
C ASP A 1029 -38.85 14.11 22.75
N ALA A 1030 -38.34 12.87 22.79
CA ALA A 1030 -38.71 11.81 23.73
C ALA A 1030 -40.16 11.28 23.59
N THR A 1031 -40.85 11.62 22.49
CA THR A 1031 -42.21 11.14 22.22
C THR A 1031 -42.27 10.14 21.07
N ILE A 1032 -43.27 9.26 21.13
CA ILE A 1032 -43.70 8.42 20.01
C ILE A 1032 -45.10 8.85 19.60
N ARG A 1033 -45.38 8.91 18.29
CA ARG A 1033 -46.70 9.24 17.77
C ARG A 1033 -47.28 8.09 16.97
N LEU A 1034 -48.55 7.78 17.23
CA LEU A 1034 -49.37 6.86 16.46
C LEU A 1034 -50.37 7.68 15.67
N TRP A 1035 -50.20 7.72 14.36
CA TRP A 1035 -50.96 8.61 13.48
C TRP A 1035 -51.71 7.83 12.42
N GLU A 1036 -53.04 7.84 12.50
CA GLU A 1036 -53.90 7.40 11.41
C GLU A 1036 -53.93 8.51 10.35
N TRP A 1037 -53.06 8.37 9.35
CA TRP A 1037 -52.77 9.46 8.42
C TRP A 1037 -53.92 9.82 7.47
N GLN A 1038 -54.87 8.90 7.25
CA GLN A 1038 -56.09 9.14 6.46
C GLN A 1038 -57.18 9.86 7.27
N SER A 1039 -57.33 9.52 8.56
CA SER A 1039 -58.35 10.11 9.44
C SER A 1039 -57.87 11.37 10.14
N GLY A 1040 -56.55 11.58 10.19
CA GLY A 1040 -55.89 12.68 10.89
C GLY A 1040 -55.75 12.46 12.40
N LYS A 1041 -56.24 11.33 12.95
CA LYS A 1041 -56.14 11.06 14.39
C LYS A 1041 -54.70 10.77 14.77
N CYS A 1042 -54.17 11.55 15.70
CA CYS A 1042 -52.81 11.40 16.21
C CYS A 1042 -52.86 11.17 17.73
N ARG A 1043 -52.21 10.11 18.20
CA ARG A 1043 -52.00 9.83 19.62
C ARG A 1043 -50.53 9.97 19.94
N VAL A 1044 -50.23 10.54 21.10
CA VAL A 1044 -48.85 10.82 21.53
C VAL A 1044 -48.55 10.04 22.80
N LEU A 1045 -47.55 9.17 22.74
CA LEU A 1045 -47.06 8.37 23.84
C LEU A 1045 -45.94 9.15 24.55
N HIS A 1046 -46.20 9.55 25.80
CA HIS A 1046 -45.27 10.31 26.65
C HIS A 1046 -44.73 9.41 27.76
N GLY A 1047 -43.41 9.35 27.93
CA GLY A 1047 -42.84 8.66 29.11
C GLY A 1047 -41.33 8.46 29.12
N HIS A 1048 -40.65 8.50 27.97
CA HIS A 1048 -39.18 8.50 27.90
C HIS A 1048 -38.63 9.86 28.35
N LYS A 1049 -37.43 9.87 28.95
CA LYS A 1049 -36.77 11.09 29.47
C LYS A 1049 -35.81 11.69 28.46
N GLU A 1050 -35.20 10.84 27.63
CA GLU A 1050 -34.32 11.24 26.53
C GLU A 1050 -34.87 10.76 25.17
N GLN A 1051 -34.10 11.00 24.10
CA GLN A 1051 -34.50 10.67 22.73
C GLN A 1051 -34.82 9.19 22.54
N VAL A 1052 -35.96 8.93 21.87
CA VAL A 1052 -36.39 7.57 21.54
C VAL A 1052 -35.70 7.11 20.27
N ARG A 1053 -34.81 6.11 20.41
CA ARG A 1053 -33.93 5.68 19.32
C ARG A 1053 -34.66 4.94 18.21
N CYS A 1054 -35.57 4.02 18.57
CA CYS A 1054 -36.37 3.20 17.67
C CYS A 1054 -37.45 2.44 18.48
N PHE A 1055 -38.30 1.68 17.79
CA PHE A 1055 -39.38 0.89 18.36
C PHE A 1055 -39.61 -0.37 17.51
N SER A 1056 -40.35 -1.34 18.06
CA SER A 1056 -40.72 -2.59 17.38
C SER A 1056 -42.06 -3.09 17.91
N LEU A 1057 -42.86 -3.70 17.05
CA LEU A 1057 -44.11 -4.37 17.45
C LEU A 1057 -43.79 -5.77 17.98
N LEU A 1058 -44.49 -6.20 19.02
CA LEU A 1058 -44.24 -7.50 19.68
C LEU A 1058 -44.69 -8.70 18.85
N SER A 1059 -45.72 -8.54 18.03
CA SER A 1059 -46.14 -9.59 17.10
C SER A 1059 -46.54 -8.98 15.77
N ASP A 1060 -46.31 -9.74 14.70
CA ASP A 1060 -46.82 -9.45 13.37
C ASP A 1060 -48.31 -9.81 13.22
N SER A 1061 -48.99 -10.21 14.31
CA SER A 1061 -50.43 -10.47 14.27
C SER A 1061 -51.20 -9.15 14.43
N PRO A 1062 -52.25 -8.91 13.63
CA PRO A 1062 -53.05 -7.69 13.71
C PRO A 1062 -53.85 -7.56 15.02
N ASN A 1063 -53.84 -8.60 15.87
CA ASN A 1063 -54.55 -8.65 17.15
C ASN A 1063 -53.69 -8.26 18.35
N ASP A 1064 -52.35 -8.19 18.21
CA ASP A 1064 -51.48 -7.77 19.30
C ASP A 1064 -51.18 -6.28 19.18
N SER A 1065 -51.72 -5.49 20.10
CA SER A 1065 -51.59 -4.05 20.14
C SER A 1065 -50.33 -3.57 20.89
N ARG A 1066 -49.39 -4.46 21.24
CA ARG A 1066 -48.25 -4.08 22.09
C ARG A 1066 -47.05 -3.57 21.27
N LEU A 1067 -46.57 -2.38 21.63
CA LEU A 1067 -45.42 -1.70 21.03
C LEU A 1067 -44.27 -1.60 22.04
N LEU A 1068 -43.09 -2.06 21.67
CA LEU A 1068 -41.86 -1.96 22.45
C LEU A 1068 -41.01 -0.79 21.94
N SER A 1069 -40.54 0.06 22.84
CA SER A 1069 -39.73 1.23 22.51
C SER A 1069 -38.50 1.31 23.40
N TRP A 1070 -37.39 1.82 22.86
CA TRP A 1070 -36.15 1.98 23.62
C TRP A 1070 -35.51 3.34 23.39
N SER A 1071 -34.87 3.84 24.44
CA SER A 1071 -34.39 5.21 24.53
C SER A 1071 -32.93 5.28 24.97
N PHE A 1072 -32.34 6.45 24.79
CA PHE A 1072 -30.99 6.76 25.27
C PHE A 1072 -30.93 6.89 26.80
N ASP A 1073 -32.07 7.01 27.48
CA ASP A 1073 -32.15 7.01 28.94
C ASP A 1073 -31.93 5.64 29.60
N GLY A 1074 -31.62 4.59 28.81
CA GLY A 1074 -31.38 3.24 29.32
C GLY A 1074 -32.65 2.41 29.56
N THR A 1075 -33.83 2.95 29.21
CA THR A 1075 -35.13 2.29 29.46
C THR A 1075 -35.76 1.69 28.21
N VAL A 1076 -36.45 0.57 28.41
CA VAL A 1076 -37.38 -0.04 27.45
C VAL A 1076 -38.81 0.13 27.99
N LYS A 1077 -39.72 0.65 27.16
CA LYS A 1077 -41.13 0.83 27.54
C LYS A 1077 -42.04 0.07 26.60
N VAL A 1078 -43.05 -0.56 27.18
CA VAL A 1078 -44.10 -1.31 26.47
C VAL A 1078 -45.37 -0.49 26.52
N TRP A 1079 -45.98 -0.30 25.36
CA TRP A 1079 -47.17 0.51 25.16
C TRP A 1079 -48.28 -0.35 24.58
N ASP A 1080 -49.52 -0.01 24.91
CA ASP A 1080 -50.67 -0.48 24.15
C ASP A 1080 -51.00 0.56 23.06
N THR A 1081 -51.02 0.14 21.79
CA THR A 1081 -51.33 1.01 20.65
C THR A 1081 -52.80 1.41 20.60
N GLU A 1082 -53.70 0.59 21.18
CA GLU A 1082 -55.14 0.88 21.20
C GLU A 1082 -55.54 1.89 22.26
N SER A 1083 -55.01 1.80 23.48
CA SER A 1083 -55.27 2.79 24.54
C SER A 1083 -54.27 3.95 24.52
N GLY A 1084 -53.04 3.73 24.06
CA GLY A 1084 -51.91 4.65 24.21
C GLY A 1084 -51.30 4.67 25.61
N GLU A 1085 -51.70 3.74 26.50
CA GLU A 1085 -51.18 3.66 27.85
C GLU A 1085 -49.84 2.92 27.92
N LYS A 1086 -49.01 3.31 28.89
CA LYS A 1086 -47.77 2.62 29.21
C LYS A 1086 -48.10 1.37 30.04
N LEU A 1087 -47.88 0.20 29.47
CA LEU A 1087 -48.09 -1.09 30.15
C LEU A 1087 -46.94 -1.42 31.11
N GLN A 1088 -45.69 -1.19 30.67
CA GLN A 1088 -44.48 -1.52 31.46
C GLN A 1088 -43.35 -0.51 31.26
N ASP A 1089 -42.50 -0.41 32.28
CA ASP A 1089 -41.32 0.45 32.31
C ASP A 1089 -40.11 -0.34 32.83
N ILE A 1090 -39.16 -0.64 31.93
CA ILE A 1090 -38.06 -1.56 32.18
C ILE A 1090 -36.76 -0.77 32.16
N GLU A 1091 -36.12 -0.61 33.32
CA GLU A 1091 -34.76 -0.07 33.44
C GLU A 1091 -33.75 -1.14 33.01
N ALA A 1092 -33.55 -1.27 31.70
CA ALA A 1092 -32.77 -2.36 31.13
C ALA A 1092 -31.27 -2.16 31.34
N HIS A 1093 -30.75 -0.94 31.14
CA HIS A 1093 -29.32 -0.64 31.17
C HIS A 1093 -29.02 0.70 31.85
N HIS A 1094 -27.79 0.87 32.33
CA HIS A 1094 -27.30 2.15 32.88
C HIS A 1094 -26.82 3.11 31.79
N GLY A 1095 -26.48 2.58 30.61
CA GLY A 1095 -26.08 3.34 29.43
C GLY A 1095 -27.17 3.36 28.36
N THR A 1096 -26.92 4.12 27.29
CA THR A 1096 -27.84 4.25 26.15
C THR A 1096 -28.13 2.89 25.51
N ILE A 1097 -29.40 2.64 25.16
CA ILE A 1097 -29.79 1.45 24.40
C ILE A 1097 -29.63 1.74 22.91
N LEU A 1098 -28.77 0.97 22.24
CA LEU A 1098 -28.41 1.18 20.84
C LEU A 1098 -29.29 0.39 19.88
N SER A 1099 -29.66 -0.83 20.26
CA SER A 1099 -30.55 -1.69 19.49
C SER A 1099 -31.39 -2.59 20.40
N CYS A 1100 -32.54 -3.00 19.87
CA CYS A 1100 -33.41 -4.00 20.47
C CYS A 1100 -34.05 -4.82 19.35
N HIS A 1101 -34.24 -6.12 19.57
CA HIS A 1101 -34.92 -7.01 18.62
C HIS A 1101 -35.81 -7.98 19.39
N VAL A 1102 -36.99 -8.29 18.85
CA VAL A 1102 -37.91 -9.30 19.40
C VAL A 1102 -37.63 -10.63 18.68
N SER A 1103 -37.74 -11.75 19.38
CA SER A 1103 -37.60 -13.07 18.78
C SER A 1103 -38.81 -13.38 17.88
N PRO A 1104 -38.62 -14.11 16.76
CA PRO A 1104 -39.72 -14.48 15.85
C PRO A 1104 -40.87 -15.26 16.52
N ASP A 1105 -40.58 -16.00 17.59
CA ASP A 1105 -41.60 -16.70 18.39
C ASP A 1105 -42.36 -15.77 19.36
N GLY A 1106 -41.93 -14.52 19.52
CA GLY A 1106 -42.53 -13.52 20.42
C GLY A 1106 -42.25 -13.75 21.91
N PHE A 1107 -41.47 -14.77 22.30
CA PHE A 1107 -41.24 -15.10 23.71
C PHE A 1107 -40.14 -14.28 24.37
N PHE A 1108 -39.16 -13.83 23.59
CA PHE A 1108 -38.00 -13.10 24.09
C PHE A 1108 -37.77 -11.79 23.35
N PHE A 1109 -37.11 -10.85 24.01
CA PHE A 1109 -36.49 -9.70 23.34
C PHE A 1109 -35.08 -9.48 23.89
N ALA A 1110 -34.22 -8.93 23.06
CA ALA A 1110 -32.83 -8.65 23.39
C ALA A 1110 -32.56 -7.14 23.31
N THR A 1111 -31.78 -6.61 24.25
CA THR A 1111 -31.34 -5.22 24.30
C THR A 1111 -29.82 -5.14 24.26
N THR A 1112 -29.28 -4.14 23.55
CA THR A 1112 -27.83 -3.88 23.52
C THR A 1112 -27.51 -2.46 23.94
N SER A 1113 -26.41 -2.27 24.65
CA SER A 1113 -26.08 -0.98 25.27
C SER A 1113 -24.61 -0.58 25.13
N THR A 1114 -24.36 0.71 25.36
CA THR A 1114 -23.04 1.30 25.57
C THR A 1114 -22.36 0.82 26.86
N ASP A 1115 -23.08 0.16 27.76
CA ASP A 1115 -22.49 -0.49 28.95
C ASP A 1115 -21.70 -1.77 28.64
N LYS A 1116 -21.47 -2.06 27.34
CA LYS A 1116 -20.73 -3.22 26.80
C LYS A 1116 -21.45 -4.57 27.02
N THR A 1117 -22.71 -4.56 27.42
CA THR A 1117 -23.51 -5.78 27.61
C THR A 1117 -24.70 -5.85 26.65
N ALA A 1118 -25.13 -7.08 26.40
CA ALA A 1118 -26.45 -7.36 25.84
C ALA A 1118 -27.29 -8.11 26.89
N LYS A 1119 -28.58 -7.85 26.96
CA LYS A 1119 -29.50 -8.53 27.90
C LYS A 1119 -30.65 -9.17 27.15
N LEU A 1120 -31.04 -10.36 27.61
CA LEU A 1120 -32.18 -11.13 27.13
C LEU A 1120 -33.31 -11.03 28.15
N TRP A 1121 -34.53 -10.85 27.66
CA TRP A 1121 -35.72 -10.59 28.48
C TRP A 1121 -36.89 -11.43 27.99
N HIS A 1122 -37.78 -11.81 28.90
CA HIS A 1122 -39.04 -12.46 28.55
C HIS A 1122 -40.12 -11.43 28.18
N CYS A 1123 -40.85 -11.65 27.09
CA CYS A 1123 -41.94 -10.76 26.64
C CYS A 1123 -43.22 -10.86 27.49
N GLU A 1124 -43.42 -11.96 28.22
CA GLU A 1124 -44.61 -12.11 29.09
C GLU A 1124 -44.38 -11.55 30.49
N SER A 1125 -43.26 -11.91 31.11
CA SER A 1125 -42.95 -11.53 32.50
C SER A 1125 -42.15 -10.22 32.62
N TRP A 1126 -41.54 -9.74 31.52
CA TRP A 1126 -40.67 -8.57 31.49
C TRP A 1126 -39.43 -8.66 32.39
N GLN A 1127 -39.08 -9.88 32.81
CA GLN A 1127 -37.90 -10.14 33.64
C GLN A 1127 -36.67 -10.41 32.76
N CYS A 1128 -35.50 -10.01 33.26
CA CYS A 1128 -34.23 -10.32 32.61
C CYS A 1128 -33.95 -11.82 32.75
N ALA A 1129 -33.92 -12.51 31.63
CA ALA A 1129 -33.60 -13.93 31.57
C ALA A 1129 -32.09 -14.14 31.74
N ASN A 1130 -31.28 -13.42 30.94
CA ASN A 1130 -29.83 -13.57 30.92
C ASN A 1130 -29.14 -12.22 30.64
N THR A 1131 -27.98 -12.00 31.25
CA THR A 1131 -27.06 -10.90 30.91
C THR A 1131 -25.85 -11.47 30.18
N LEU A 1132 -25.69 -11.10 28.91
CA LEU A 1132 -24.64 -11.58 28.02
C LEU A 1132 -23.42 -10.65 28.13
N ILE A 1133 -22.40 -11.14 28.83
CA ILE A 1133 -21.18 -10.39 29.13
C ILE A 1133 -20.02 -10.93 28.28
N GLY A 1134 -19.24 -10.01 27.71
CA GLY A 1134 -17.90 -10.34 27.24
C GLY A 1134 -17.39 -9.52 26.04
N HIS A 1135 -18.24 -8.71 25.41
CA HIS A 1135 -17.76 -7.71 24.45
C HIS A 1135 -16.81 -6.72 25.14
N GLN A 1136 -15.74 -6.34 24.44
CA GLN A 1136 -14.76 -5.39 24.98
C GLN A 1136 -15.21 -3.93 24.81
N GLU A 1137 -16.11 -3.67 23.87
CA GLU A 1137 -16.64 -2.35 23.57
C GLU A 1137 -18.18 -2.34 23.48
N CYS A 1138 -18.75 -1.17 23.17
CA CYS A 1138 -20.20 -0.95 23.12
C CYS A 1138 -20.89 -1.92 22.14
N VAL A 1139 -22.03 -2.49 22.52
CA VAL A 1139 -22.77 -3.43 21.68
C VAL A 1139 -23.83 -2.67 20.88
N ARG A 1140 -23.63 -2.55 19.57
CA ARG A 1140 -24.43 -1.71 18.66
C ARG A 1140 -25.66 -2.39 18.09
N SER A 1141 -25.56 -3.69 17.80
CA SER A 1141 -26.59 -4.42 17.07
C SER A 1141 -26.84 -5.79 17.69
N CYS A 1142 -28.09 -6.25 17.59
CA CYS A 1142 -28.50 -7.60 17.95
C CYS A 1142 -29.58 -8.11 17.01
N ARG A 1143 -29.59 -9.42 16.77
CA ARG A 1143 -30.68 -10.07 16.02
C ARG A 1143 -30.86 -11.53 16.39
N PHE A 1144 -32.10 -11.97 16.46
CA PHE A 1144 -32.45 -13.38 16.66
C PHE A 1144 -32.41 -14.15 15.33
N SER A 1145 -32.08 -15.44 15.41
CA SER A 1145 -32.31 -16.40 14.33
C SER A 1145 -33.79 -16.65 14.12
N TRP A 1146 -34.16 -17.14 12.93
CA TRP A 1146 -35.57 -17.41 12.57
C TRP A 1146 -36.21 -18.51 13.42
N ASP A 1147 -35.40 -19.42 13.96
CA ASP A 1147 -35.85 -20.46 14.90
C ASP A 1147 -35.86 -19.99 16.37
N SER A 1148 -35.51 -18.74 16.64
CA SER A 1148 -35.39 -18.13 17.98
C SER A 1148 -34.39 -18.83 18.92
N GLN A 1149 -33.52 -19.70 18.42
CA GLN A 1149 -32.55 -20.44 19.26
C GLN A 1149 -31.22 -19.71 19.45
N HIS A 1150 -30.88 -18.82 18.53
CA HIS A 1150 -29.61 -18.11 18.51
C HIS A 1150 -29.82 -16.59 18.51
N LEU A 1151 -28.90 -15.89 19.16
CA LEU A 1151 -28.81 -14.44 19.13
C LEU A 1151 -27.42 -14.04 18.63
N ALA A 1152 -27.36 -13.21 17.58
CA ALA A 1152 -26.13 -12.57 17.14
C ALA A 1152 -26.04 -11.16 17.72
N THR A 1153 -24.88 -10.78 18.25
CA THR A 1153 -24.58 -9.43 18.74
C THR A 1153 -23.32 -8.88 18.08
N GLY A 1154 -23.30 -7.59 17.77
CA GLY A 1154 -22.19 -6.91 17.11
C GLY A 1154 -21.76 -5.65 17.87
N ASP A 1155 -20.45 -5.39 17.97
CA ASP A 1155 -19.89 -4.27 18.72
C ASP A 1155 -19.19 -3.19 17.88
N ASP A 1156 -18.70 -2.16 18.57
CA ASP A 1156 -17.93 -1.04 18.00
C ASP A 1156 -16.55 -1.46 17.48
N ASN A 1157 -15.97 -2.53 18.01
CA ASN A 1157 -14.69 -2.99 17.51
C ASN A 1157 -14.83 -3.76 16.21
N GLY A 1158 -16.03 -4.27 15.90
CA GLY A 1158 -16.27 -5.12 14.74
C GLY A 1158 -16.37 -6.60 15.09
N GLU A 1159 -16.46 -6.94 16.38
CA GLU A 1159 -16.60 -8.30 16.89
C GLU A 1159 -18.06 -8.73 16.81
N ILE A 1160 -18.29 -9.95 16.33
CA ILE A 1160 -19.63 -10.55 16.28
C ILE A 1160 -19.64 -11.79 17.17
N ARG A 1161 -20.65 -11.90 18.03
CA ARG A 1161 -20.83 -13.05 18.93
C ARG A 1161 -22.16 -13.73 18.69
N LEU A 1162 -22.15 -15.05 18.77
CA LEU A 1162 -23.32 -15.91 18.70
C LEU A 1162 -23.59 -16.51 20.07
N TRP A 1163 -24.82 -16.35 20.54
CA TRP A 1163 -25.29 -16.77 21.86
C TRP A 1163 -26.41 -17.79 21.75
N SER A 1164 -26.47 -18.72 22.70
CA SER A 1164 -27.63 -19.59 22.91
C SER A 1164 -28.70 -18.82 23.66
N VAL A 1165 -29.93 -18.79 23.13
CA VAL A 1165 -31.06 -18.12 23.79
C VAL A 1165 -31.53 -18.88 25.03
N LYS A 1166 -31.43 -20.22 25.01
CA LYS A 1166 -31.89 -21.10 26.10
C LYS A 1166 -31.11 -20.88 27.39
N ASP A 1167 -29.78 -20.89 27.30
CA ASP A 1167 -28.89 -20.90 28.46
C ASP A 1167 -28.10 -19.60 28.61
N GLY A 1168 -28.17 -18.68 27.65
CA GLY A 1168 -27.39 -17.43 27.63
C GLY A 1168 -25.89 -17.63 27.41
N SER A 1169 -25.46 -18.85 27.06
CA SER A 1169 -24.05 -19.18 26.87
C SER A 1169 -23.50 -18.65 25.55
N LEU A 1170 -22.25 -18.19 25.54
CA LEU A 1170 -21.52 -17.86 24.33
C LEU A 1170 -21.27 -19.15 23.52
N LEU A 1171 -21.82 -19.23 22.30
CA LEU A 1171 -21.58 -20.36 21.40
C LEU A 1171 -20.27 -20.16 20.65
N LYS A 1172 -20.13 -19.01 19.98
CA LYS A 1172 -18.97 -18.68 19.14
C LYS A 1172 -18.74 -17.18 19.11
N VAL A 1173 -17.47 -16.82 18.95
CA VAL A 1173 -17.04 -15.52 18.47
C VAL A 1173 -16.75 -15.69 16.98
N CYS A 1174 -17.43 -14.93 16.13
CA CYS A 1174 -17.17 -14.87 14.70
C CYS A 1174 -15.92 -14.02 14.47
N SER A 1175 -14.77 -14.61 14.78
CA SER A 1175 -13.43 -14.08 14.50
C SER A 1175 -12.73 -15.02 13.53
N ARG A 1176 -11.91 -14.49 12.62
CA ARG A 1176 -11.09 -15.35 11.75
C ARG A 1176 -10.03 -16.06 12.60
N ASP A 1177 -9.92 -17.38 12.49
CA ASP A 1177 -8.87 -18.19 13.15
C ASP A 1177 -7.47 -17.65 12.77
N GLY A 1178 -6.89 -16.83 13.64
CA GLY A 1178 -5.55 -16.27 13.53
C GLY A 1178 -5.32 -15.34 14.71
N LYS A 1179 -4.46 -15.75 15.66
CA LYS A 1179 -4.16 -14.97 16.88
C LYS A 1179 -3.35 -13.69 16.61
N ASP A 1180 -3.04 -13.38 15.36
CA ASP A 1180 -2.19 -12.25 14.98
C ASP A 1180 -2.90 -11.35 13.98
N GLY A 1181 -3.37 -10.21 14.47
CA GLY A 1181 -3.90 -9.13 13.64
C GLY A 1181 -4.84 -8.23 14.41
N MET A 1182 -4.40 -7.00 14.66
CA MET A 1182 -5.29 -5.85 14.91
C MET A 1182 -6.38 -5.69 13.82
N ASP A 1183 -6.29 -6.42 12.70
CA ASP A 1183 -7.22 -6.45 11.56
C ASP A 1183 -8.27 -7.60 11.61
N SER A 1184 -8.45 -8.27 12.76
CA SER A 1184 -9.35 -9.44 12.91
C SER A 1184 -10.84 -9.11 13.00
N LEU A 1185 -11.19 -7.82 13.07
CA LEU A 1185 -12.55 -7.33 13.28
C LEU A 1185 -13.19 -6.85 11.97
N HIS A 1186 -14.52 -6.68 11.93
CA HIS A 1186 -15.15 -5.85 10.88
C HIS A 1186 -14.40 -4.50 10.82
N GLY A 1187 -14.23 -3.91 9.63
CA GLY A 1187 -13.45 -2.68 9.44
C GLY A 1187 -14.11 -1.43 10.05
N GLY A 1188 -14.32 -1.45 11.36
CA GLY A 1188 -15.18 -0.56 12.13
C GLY A 1188 -16.43 -1.25 12.69
N TRP A 1189 -17.42 -0.44 13.05
CA TRP A 1189 -18.62 -0.83 13.79
C TRP A 1189 -19.47 -1.88 13.09
N VAL A 1190 -19.98 -2.88 13.82
CA VAL A 1190 -21.06 -3.76 13.31
C VAL A 1190 -22.42 -3.08 13.49
N THR A 1191 -22.96 -2.56 12.39
CA THR A 1191 -24.18 -1.75 12.40
C THR A 1191 -25.45 -2.55 12.29
N ASP A 1192 -25.43 -3.67 11.55
CA ASP A 1192 -26.62 -4.50 11.32
C ASP A 1192 -26.23 -5.97 11.07
N LEU A 1193 -27.17 -6.87 11.36
CA LEU A 1193 -27.02 -8.32 11.31
C LEU A 1193 -28.29 -8.93 10.72
N HIS A 1194 -28.18 -10.05 9.99
CA HIS A 1194 -29.31 -10.76 9.39
C HIS A 1194 -29.02 -12.26 9.25
N PHE A 1195 -29.86 -13.11 9.83
CA PHE A 1195 -29.81 -14.56 9.62
C PHE A 1195 -30.50 -14.97 8.32
N SER A 1196 -29.96 -15.99 7.67
CA SER A 1196 -30.65 -16.68 6.57
C SER A 1196 -31.89 -17.43 7.07
N PRO A 1197 -32.94 -17.61 6.26
CA PRO A 1197 -34.16 -18.31 6.66
C PRO A 1197 -33.93 -19.75 7.17
N ASP A 1198 -32.86 -20.40 6.71
CA ASP A 1198 -32.42 -21.73 7.16
C ASP A 1198 -31.46 -21.69 8.37
N ASN A 1199 -31.16 -20.50 8.90
CA ASN A 1199 -30.23 -20.22 10.00
C ASN A 1199 -28.79 -20.75 9.80
N SER A 1200 -28.42 -21.10 8.58
CA SER A 1200 -27.07 -21.60 8.27
C SER A 1200 -26.05 -20.47 8.11
N LEU A 1201 -26.50 -19.30 7.63
CA LEU A 1201 -25.68 -18.14 7.31
C LEU A 1201 -26.09 -16.93 8.14
N LEU A 1202 -25.11 -16.09 8.45
CA LEU A 1202 -25.30 -14.77 9.04
C LEU A 1202 -24.65 -13.72 8.14
N VAL A 1203 -25.40 -12.70 7.73
CA VAL A 1203 -24.86 -11.49 7.09
C VAL A 1203 -24.66 -10.42 8.14
N SER A 1204 -23.60 -9.65 7.97
CA SER A 1204 -23.24 -8.54 8.84
C SER A 1204 -22.75 -7.36 8.04
N THR A 1205 -23.03 -6.15 8.52
CA THR A 1205 -22.54 -4.91 7.92
C THR A 1205 -21.80 -4.04 8.90
N GLY A 1206 -20.78 -3.37 8.38
CA GLY A 1206 -19.99 -2.39 9.11
C GLY A 1206 -19.14 -1.56 8.17
N GLY A 1207 -17.83 -1.77 8.20
CA GLY A 1207 -16.93 -1.24 7.17
C GLY A 1207 -17.23 -1.78 5.77
N TYR A 1208 -17.65 -3.05 5.70
CA TYR A 1208 -17.97 -3.79 4.48
C TYR A 1208 -19.06 -4.84 4.82
N ILE A 1209 -19.46 -5.67 3.85
CA ILE A 1209 -20.45 -6.75 4.06
C ILE A 1209 -19.71 -8.08 4.22
N LYS A 1210 -20.04 -8.86 5.25
CA LYS A 1210 -19.50 -10.22 5.46
C LYS A 1210 -20.60 -11.24 5.67
N TRP A 1211 -20.40 -12.42 5.09
CA TRP A 1211 -21.21 -13.62 5.30
C TRP A 1211 -20.45 -14.63 6.14
N TRP A 1212 -21.09 -15.13 7.17
CA TRP A 1212 -20.54 -16.07 8.15
C TRP A 1212 -21.32 -17.37 8.13
N GLU A 1213 -20.62 -18.48 8.32
CA GLU A 1213 -21.25 -19.75 8.64
C GLU A 1213 -21.54 -19.81 10.15
N VAL A 1214 -22.82 -20.02 10.52
CA VAL A 1214 -23.27 -19.95 11.92
C VAL A 1214 -22.66 -21.07 12.77
N LYS A 1215 -22.48 -22.27 12.20
CA LYS A 1215 -21.96 -23.44 12.94
C LYS A 1215 -20.49 -23.30 13.31
N THR A 1216 -19.67 -22.82 12.39
CA THR A 1216 -18.21 -22.73 12.56
C THR A 1216 -17.77 -21.36 13.06
N GLY A 1217 -18.56 -20.31 12.83
CA GLY A 1217 -18.18 -18.91 13.06
C GLY A 1217 -17.19 -18.37 12.02
N LYS A 1218 -16.95 -19.09 10.91
CA LYS A 1218 -15.99 -18.70 9.88
C LYS A 1218 -16.62 -17.79 8.84
N ALA A 1219 -15.87 -16.78 8.40
CA ALA A 1219 -16.26 -15.94 7.28
C ALA A 1219 -16.17 -16.74 5.97
N LEU A 1220 -17.27 -16.80 5.22
CA LEU A 1220 -17.35 -17.47 3.92
C LEU A 1220 -17.01 -16.52 2.77
N GLN A 1221 -17.50 -15.28 2.85
CA GLN A 1221 -17.27 -14.27 1.83
C GLN A 1221 -17.28 -12.86 2.41
N THR A 1222 -16.50 -11.97 1.80
CA THR A 1222 -16.48 -10.52 2.10
C THR A 1222 -16.74 -9.75 0.80
N PHE A 1223 -17.64 -8.77 0.86
CA PHE A 1223 -17.87 -7.82 -0.22
C PHE A 1223 -17.46 -6.41 0.22
N TYR A 1224 -16.50 -5.84 -0.49
CA TYR A 1224 -15.97 -4.50 -0.22
C TYR A 1224 -16.76 -3.45 -0.99
N THR A 1225 -17.37 -2.51 -0.27
CA THR A 1225 -17.99 -1.33 -0.87
C THR A 1225 -16.93 -0.25 -1.15
N THR A 1226 -17.22 0.68 -2.07
CA THR A 1226 -16.30 1.79 -2.35
C THR A 1226 -16.24 2.79 -1.20
N GLY A 1227 -17.38 3.08 -0.57
CA GLY A 1227 -17.46 3.77 0.70
C GLY A 1227 -17.31 2.84 1.91
N SER A 1228 -17.14 3.44 3.08
CA SER A 1228 -17.07 2.76 4.38
C SER A 1228 -18.32 3.05 5.25
N ALA A 1229 -18.45 2.39 6.39
CA ALA A 1229 -19.48 2.66 7.40
C ALA A 1229 -20.92 2.55 6.85
N LEU A 1230 -21.28 1.34 6.43
CA LEU A 1230 -22.64 0.93 6.09
C LEU A 1230 -23.55 1.03 7.31
N LYS A 1231 -24.81 1.44 7.12
CA LYS A 1231 -25.76 1.66 8.24
C LYS A 1231 -26.74 0.50 8.44
N LYS A 1232 -27.36 0.02 7.38
CA LYS A 1232 -28.41 -1.01 7.40
C LYS A 1232 -28.31 -1.83 6.13
N ILE A 1233 -28.60 -3.13 6.21
CA ILE A 1233 -28.73 -3.99 5.04
C ILE A 1233 -30.14 -4.50 4.93
N HIS A 1234 -30.73 -4.39 3.73
CA HIS A 1234 -32.04 -4.95 3.44
C HIS A 1234 -31.85 -6.27 2.73
N VAL A 1235 -32.49 -7.33 3.23
CA VAL A 1235 -32.35 -8.69 2.72
C VAL A 1235 -33.70 -9.18 2.21
N SER A 1236 -33.71 -9.81 1.03
CA SER A 1236 -34.91 -10.44 0.47
C SER A 1236 -35.32 -11.69 1.26
N SER A 1237 -36.60 -12.07 1.17
CA SER A 1237 -37.15 -13.22 1.91
C SER A 1237 -36.54 -14.56 1.51
N ASP A 1238 -36.06 -14.69 0.26
CA ASP A 1238 -35.36 -15.86 -0.26
C ASP A 1238 -33.84 -15.83 0.02
N PHE A 1239 -33.34 -14.76 0.67
CA PHE A 1239 -31.93 -14.55 0.99
C PHE A 1239 -31.00 -14.57 -0.24
N SER A 1240 -31.53 -14.20 -1.40
CA SER A 1240 -30.78 -14.11 -2.66
C SER A 1240 -30.29 -12.69 -2.97
N THR A 1241 -31.01 -11.67 -2.50
CA THR A 1241 -30.81 -10.28 -2.89
C THR A 1241 -30.59 -9.40 -1.67
N PHE A 1242 -29.59 -8.51 -1.74
CA PHE A 1242 -29.16 -7.63 -0.66
C PHE A 1242 -29.07 -6.20 -1.17
N VAL A 1243 -29.63 -5.24 -0.43
CA VAL A 1243 -29.62 -3.82 -0.80
C VAL A 1243 -29.03 -3.00 0.33
N THR A 1244 -28.03 -2.16 0.02
CA THR A 1244 -27.42 -1.23 0.99
C THR A 1244 -26.95 0.05 0.31
N ILE A 1245 -26.72 1.10 1.11
CA ILE A 1245 -26.16 2.38 0.66
C ILE A 1245 -24.94 2.71 1.53
N ASP A 1246 -23.83 3.10 0.89
CA ASP A 1246 -22.60 3.48 1.60
C ASP A 1246 -22.59 4.96 2.04
N ASN A 1247 -21.55 5.38 2.76
CA ASN A 1247 -21.38 6.77 3.18
C ASN A 1247 -21.10 7.75 2.02
N ILE A 1248 -20.66 7.25 0.86
CA ILE A 1248 -20.50 8.04 -0.36
C ILE A 1248 -21.86 8.28 -1.03
N GLY A 1249 -22.85 7.44 -0.74
CA GLY A 1249 -24.22 7.52 -1.22
C GLY A 1249 -24.48 6.69 -2.48
N ILE A 1250 -23.67 5.66 -2.70
CA ILE A 1250 -23.83 4.68 -3.78
C ILE A 1250 -24.79 3.60 -3.30
N LEU A 1251 -25.80 3.31 -4.13
CA LEU A 1251 -26.73 2.21 -3.94
C LEU A 1251 -26.09 0.91 -4.44
N TYR A 1252 -26.03 -0.12 -3.62
CA TYR A 1252 -25.57 -1.45 -3.99
C TYR A 1252 -26.74 -2.42 -3.95
N ILE A 1253 -26.95 -3.13 -5.05
CA ILE A 1253 -27.95 -4.20 -5.16
C ILE A 1253 -27.21 -5.46 -5.58
N LEU A 1254 -26.99 -6.31 -4.58
CA LEU A 1254 -26.22 -7.54 -4.72
C LEU A 1254 -27.17 -8.71 -4.90
N GLN A 1255 -26.99 -9.48 -5.96
CA GLN A 1255 -27.74 -10.70 -6.22
C GLN A 1255 -26.80 -11.90 -6.16
N ARG A 1256 -27.19 -12.95 -5.46
CA ARG A 1256 -26.40 -14.18 -5.35
C ARG A 1256 -26.27 -14.84 -6.73
N VAL A 1257 -25.03 -15.16 -7.12
CA VAL A 1257 -24.74 -15.94 -8.32
C VAL A 1257 -25.10 -17.41 -8.06
N VAL A 1258 -25.87 -18.01 -8.96
CA VAL A 1258 -26.34 -19.40 -8.87
C VAL A 1258 -25.57 -20.29 -9.84
#